data_AF-A0A924P862-F1
#
_entry.id   AF-A0A924P862-F1
#
_cell.length_a   1.000
_cell.length_b   1.000
_cell.length_c   1.000
_cell.angle_alpha   90.00
_cell.angle_beta   90.00
_cell.angle_gamma   90.00
#
_symmetry.space_group_name_H-M   'P 1'
#
loop_
_entity.id
_entity.type
_entity.pdbx_description
1 polymer ?
#
loop_
_entity_poly.entity_id
_entity_poly.type
_entity_poly.pdbx_seq_one_letter_code
_entity_poly.pdbx_strand_id
1 'polypeptide(L)'
;MIGFLSKIFGGNKSEKDVKKITPQVAKINSFFAQYQSLSNDELRVKTAEFRLRIQQHLSAIDEEINTKKEQAENLPVTNINEKDVIYQQIDVLKKDRDKQIEVILLEILPEAFATVKETARRFKENATLESTPTELDRTLAVKKDHITIQGDQVIFTNTWKAAGGDVLWNMLHYDVQLIGGAVLHSGKIAEMATGEGKTLVSTLPAYLNALAGEGVHIVTVNDYLARRDSEWNGPLFEFLGLTVDCIDKHEPNGDARRAAYNADITYGTNNEFGFDYLRDNMVHSPDEMVQRKHHFAMVDEMDSVLIDDARTPLIISGPVGHSDNTQQFFDLKPRIEKLVEAQKKATNQYLIDARKKIAEGNDDPKDGGLSLMIAHRGLPKNSALIKFLSEPGIRVKLQKTENFYLADQQKEMPKVDEHLYFHIDEKNNQVDLTDKGINLITKAGEDTEFFILPDIATKLADIDKGNLTAEEKLQSKEALLNEYSLKADRIHTVQQLLKAYTLFDKDTEYVVMDESVKIVDEQTGRILDGRRYSDGLHQAIEAKENVKIEASTQTYATVTLQNYFRMYHKLCGMTGTAETEAAELWDIYKLDVVTIPTNLPGIRKDEQDLVYKTKREKYKAVIDDIERLRQAGRPSLVGTTSVEISELLSRMLKQKNIPHNVLNAKQHAREAQVVAEAGFAGAVTIATNMAGRGTDIKLGPGVKEAGGLAIVGTERHESRRVDRQLRGRSGRQGDPGSTQFFVSLEDDLMRMFGSERIASLMDRMGYKEGEVIQHSMISKSIERAQKKVEENNFGIRKRLLEYDDVMNKQRNVVYSKRNHALFGERLALDLDNAFYSVAEGLVNSFKESNDHEGFKLAVILNYGIDTAITPEELEKGSVNVTAEKLYEEAKANYNRKVVAVAEQTFPIIKNIRTEQGNHIENVAVPFTDGRKVIQALANLDKTLASEGAELPNALERSITLALIDDAWKEHLRAMDDLRHSVQTAGYEQKDPLVIYKIEAFGAFKQMDDQVNKDIVSFLCHCAIPMEETNAAKIKEGREQKTDMSKMRQRKEEFAGAASGTGGPEYISNENDYNDPSPAIKQEPIRVQPKIGRNDLCPCGSGKKFKNCHGKDA
;
A
#
# COMPACT_ATOMS: atom_id res chain seq x y z
N MET A 1 14.09 -32.88 26.62
CA MET A 1 13.15 -33.79 25.93
C MET A 1 12.99 -33.49 24.43
N ILE A 2 12.99 -32.24 23.97
CA ILE A 2 12.75 -31.88 22.55
C ILE A 2 13.90 -32.31 21.60
N GLY A 3 15.16 -32.24 22.02
CA GLY A 3 16.32 -32.58 21.17
C GLY A 3 16.53 -34.09 20.89
N PHE A 4 15.88 -34.98 21.64
CA PHE A 4 15.96 -36.43 21.42
C PHE A 4 14.93 -36.89 20.37
N LEU A 5 13.72 -36.32 20.41
CA LEU A 5 12.68 -36.55 19.40
C LEU A 5 13.05 -35.95 18.04
N SER A 6 13.68 -34.76 17.98
CA SER A 6 14.10 -34.17 16.70
C SER A 6 15.19 -34.98 15.99
N LYS A 7 16.13 -35.59 16.74
CA LYS A 7 17.18 -36.45 16.18
C LYS A 7 16.64 -37.78 15.64
N ILE A 8 15.63 -38.37 16.28
CA ILE A 8 15.00 -39.62 15.82
C ILE A 8 14.22 -39.44 14.51
N PHE A 9 13.65 -38.26 14.27
CA PHE A 9 12.92 -37.94 13.04
C PHE A 9 13.78 -37.24 11.95
N GLY A 10 15.12 -37.25 12.07
CA GLY A 10 16.03 -36.77 11.01
C GLY A 10 16.35 -35.27 11.01
N GLY A 11 16.14 -34.56 12.12
CA GLY A 11 16.39 -33.12 12.27
C GLY A 11 15.13 -32.26 12.31
N ASN A 12 15.28 -30.95 12.58
CA ASN A 12 14.18 -29.99 12.42
C ASN A 12 13.84 -29.78 10.92
N LYS A 13 12.70 -29.15 10.61
CA LYS A 13 12.25 -28.96 9.21
C LYS A 13 13.31 -28.26 8.35
N SER A 14 13.91 -27.19 8.86
CA SER A 14 14.94 -26.40 8.18
C SER A 14 16.18 -27.23 7.85
N GLU A 15 16.66 -28.07 8.78
CA GLU A 15 17.79 -28.97 8.54
C GLU A 15 17.52 -29.97 7.41
N LYS A 16 16.28 -30.46 7.28
CA LYS A 16 15.89 -31.35 6.17
C LYS A 16 15.88 -30.62 4.85
N ASP A 17 15.38 -29.38 4.81
CA ASP A 17 15.34 -28.58 3.59
C ASP A 17 16.74 -28.16 3.13
N VAL A 18 17.63 -27.77 4.05
CA VAL A 18 19.05 -27.51 3.75
C VAL A 18 19.75 -28.76 3.20
N LYS A 19 19.47 -29.95 3.77
CA LYS A 19 20.03 -31.22 3.25
C LYS A 19 19.59 -31.53 1.83
N LYS A 20 18.38 -31.14 1.41
CA LYS A 20 17.92 -31.33 0.02
C LYS A 20 18.70 -30.45 -0.98
N ILE A 21 19.13 -29.27 -0.55
CA ILE A 21 19.85 -28.29 -1.38
C ILE A 21 21.36 -28.56 -1.40
N THR A 22 21.92 -29.21 -0.37
CA THR A 22 23.36 -29.49 -0.26
C THR A 22 23.98 -30.15 -1.52
N PRO A 23 23.34 -31.15 -2.16
CA PRO A 23 23.86 -31.71 -3.42
C PRO A 23 23.92 -30.71 -4.57
N GLN A 24 23.01 -29.73 -4.63
CA GLN A 24 23.05 -28.66 -5.64
C GLN A 24 24.25 -27.73 -5.40
N VAL A 25 24.56 -27.41 -4.15
CA VAL A 25 25.75 -26.61 -3.79
C VAL A 25 27.04 -27.28 -4.26
N ALA A 26 27.14 -28.60 -4.10
CA ALA A 26 28.28 -29.37 -4.61
C ALA A 26 28.40 -29.28 -6.14
N LYS A 27 27.29 -29.34 -6.87
CA LYS A 27 27.27 -29.14 -8.34
C LYS A 27 27.68 -27.72 -8.72
N ILE A 28 27.17 -26.70 -8.03
CA ILE A 28 27.57 -25.29 -8.24
C ILE A 28 29.07 -25.13 -8.08
N ASN A 29 29.64 -25.67 -7.00
CA ASN A 29 31.07 -25.58 -6.74
C ASN A 29 31.91 -26.37 -7.76
N SER A 30 31.37 -27.46 -8.31
CA SER A 30 32.01 -28.19 -9.41
C SER A 30 32.07 -27.36 -10.70
N PHE A 31 30.97 -26.74 -11.11
CA PHE A 31 30.96 -25.82 -12.27
C PHE A 31 31.82 -24.58 -12.03
N PHE A 32 31.79 -24.01 -10.82
CA PHE A 32 32.64 -22.89 -10.44
C PHE A 32 34.12 -23.22 -10.64
N ALA A 33 34.57 -24.42 -10.25
CA ALA A 33 35.94 -24.86 -10.51
C ALA A 33 36.25 -25.02 -12.00
N GLN A 34 35.30 -25.50 -12.81
CA GLN A 34 35.47 -25.61 -14.26
C GLN A 34 35.56 -24.23 -14.93
N TYR A 35 34.72 -23.28 -14.51
CA TYR A 35 34.60 -21.95 -15.13
C TYR A 35 35.77 -21.01 -14.86
N GLN A 36 36.64 -21.34 -13.89
CA GLN A 36 37.91 -20.63 -13.68
C GLN A 36 38.81 -20.67 -14.92
N SER A 37 38.68 -21.69 -15.77
CA SER A 37 39.47 -21.83 -17.01
C SER A 37 38.94 -21.01 -18.20
N LEU A 38 37.72 -20.48 -18.11
CA LEU A 38 37.10 -19.70 -19.19
C LEU A 38 37.72 -18.30 -19.29
N SER A 39 37.81 -17.77 -20.50
CA SER A 39 38.05 -16.35 -20.74
C SER A 39 36.88 -15.48 -20.26
N ASN A 40 37.05 -14.15 -20.21
CA ASN A 40 35.95 -13.25 -19.88
C ASN A 40 34.83 -13.32 -20.94
N ASP A 41 35.19 -13.39 -22.22
CA ASP A 41 34.21 -13.51 -23.31
C ASP A 41 33.43 -14.83 -23.23
N GLU A 42 34.11 -15.97 -22.99
CA GLU A 42 33.42 -17.27 -22.84
C GLU A 42 32.48 -17.29 -21.63
N LEU A 43 32.85 -16.63 -20.52
CA LEU A 43 31.98 -16.52 -19.35
C LEU A 43 30.73 -15.69 -19.67
N ARG A 44 30.88 -14.58 -20.41
CA ARG A 44 29.74 -13.73 -20.83
C ARG A 44 28.82 -14.45 -21.82
N VAL A 45 29.37 -15.29 -22.70
CA VAL A 45 28.59 -16.10 -23.65
C VAL A 45 27.67 -17.09 -22.93
N LYS A 46 27.95 -17.48 -21.69
CA LYS A 46 27.06 -18.37 -20.90
C LYS A 46 25.64 -17.81 -20.76
N THR A 47 25.48 -16.50 -20.64
CA THR A 47 24.15 -15.87 -20.56
C THR A 47 23.34 -16.09 -21.85
N ALA A 48 23.98 -15.95 -23.01
CA ALA A 48 23.35 -16.22 -24.31
C ALA A 48 23.05 -17.73 -24.49
N GLU A 49 23.95 -18.60 -24.05
CA GLU A 49 23.75 -20.06 -24.06
C GLU A 49 22.52 -20.47 -23.22
N PHE A 50 22.38 -19.92 -22.01
CA PHE A 50 21.24 -20.23 -21.14
C PHE A 50 19.92 -19.70 -21.72
N ARG A 51 19.90 -18.47 -22.24
CA ARG A 51 18.71 -17.90 -22.92
C ARG A 51 18.29 -18.77 -24.11
N LEU A 52 19.24 -19.25 -24.91
CA LEU A 52 18.95 -20.15 -26.03
C LEU A 52 18.37 -21.49 -25.56
N ARG A 53 18.93 -22.10 -24.51
CA ARG A 53 18.40 -23.35 -23.93
C ARG A 53 16.96 -23.18 -23.42
N ILE A 54 16.67 -22.06 -22.76
CA ILE A 54 15.32 -21.73 -22.31
C ILE A 54 14.37 -21.57 -23.51
N GLN A 55 14.78 -20.80 -24.53
CA GLN A 55 13.97 -20.60 -25.73
C GLN A 55 13.68 -21.93 -26.46
N GLN A 56 14.68 -22.81 -26.57
CA GLN A 56 14.50 -24.13 -27.17
C GLN A 56 13.53 -24.99 -26.37
N HIS A 57 13.62 -24.97 -25.04
CA HIS A 57 12.70 -25.70 -24.15
C HIS A 57 11.25 -25.20 -24.27
N LEU A 58 11.05 -23.88 -24.46
CA LEU A 58 9.74 -23.25 -24.56
C LEU A 58 9.17 -23.22 -25.99
N SER A 59 9.97 -23.50 -27.02
CA SER A 59 9.57 -23.38 -28.43
C SER A 59 8.25 -24.07 -28.75
N ALA A 60 8.06 -25.31 -28.30
CA ALA A 60 6.84 -26.07 -28.58
C ALA A 60 5.57 -25.44 -27.99
N ILE A 61 5.64 -24.91 -26.76
CA ILE A 61 4.47 -24.28 -26.12
C ILE A 61 4.23 -22.86 -26.65
N ASP A 62 5.30 -22.14 -27.00
CA ASP A 62 5.22 -20.82 -27.62
C ASP A 62 4.59 -20.90 -29.01
N GLU A 63 4.96 -21.90 -29.82
CA GLU A 63 4.33 -22.18 -31.11
C GLU A 63 2.85 -22.52 -30.97
N GLU A 64 2.46 -23.31 -29.96
CA GLU A 64 1.05 -23.62 -29.71
C GLU A 64 0.24 -22.38 -29.31
N ILE A 65 0.79 -21.53 -28.43
CA ILE A 65 0.17 -20.27 -28.02
C ILE A 65 -0.01 -19.34 -29.23
N ASN A 66 1.03 -19.16 -30.04
CA ASN A 66 0.97 -18.30 -31.22
C ASN A 66 -0.01 -18.83 -32.27
N THR A 67 -0.01 -20.14 -32.53
CA THR A 67 -0.96 -20.78 -33.45
C THR A 67 -2.40 -20.55 -33.01
N LYS A 68 -2.70 -20.72 -31.71
CA LYS A 68 -4.04 -20.45 -31.17
C LYS A 68 -4.40 -18.97 -31.23
N LYS A 69 -3.44 -18.08 -31.00
CA LYS A 69 -3.66 -16.64 -31.10
C LYS A 69 -4.02 -16.24 -32.54
N GLU A 70 -3.28 -16.73 -33.53
CA GLU A 70 -3.59 -16.55 -34.95
C GLU A 70 -4.96 -17.15 -35.33
N GLN A 71 -5.33 -18.31 -34.76
CA GLN A 71 -6.66 -18.89 -34.95
C GLN A 71 -7.76 -17.97 -34.41
N ALA A 72 -7.58 -17.39 -33.22
CA ALA A 72 -8.55 -16.46 -32.64
C ALA A 72 -8.66 -15.15 -33.45
N GLU A 73 -7.55 -14.64 -33.97
CA GLU A 73 -7.51 -13.42 -34.79
C GLU A 73 -8.17 -13.63 -36.17
N ASN A 74 -7.93 -14.80 -36.81
CA ASN A 74 -8.48 -15.12 -38.13
C ASN A 74 -9.96 -15.51 -38.13
N LEU A 75 -10.54 -15.84 -36.97
CA LEU A 75 -11.97 -16.14 -36.88
C LEU A 75 -12.80 -14.86 -37.15
N PRO A 76 -13.94 -14.97 -37.87
CA PRO A 76 -14.86 -13.85 -38.06
C PRO A 76 -15.30 -13.23 -36.73
N VAL A 77 -15.53 -11.92 -36.70
CA VAL A 77 -16.00 -11.19 -35.51
C VAL A 77 -17.32 -11.76 -34.97
N THR A 78 -18.11 -12.40 -35.82
CA THR A 78 -19.38 -13.05 -35.45
C THR A 78 -19.22 -14.33 -34.61
N ASN A 79 -18.05 -14.99 -34.62
CA ASN A 79 -17.83 -16.27 -33.93
C ASN A 79 -17.27 -16.05 -32.51
N ILE A 80 -18.02 -15.30 -31.69
CA ILE A 80 -17.60 -14.83 -30.36
C ILE A 80 -17.27 -16.01 -29.42
N ASN A 81 -18.14 -17.04 -29.37
CA ASN A 81 -17.98 -18.19 -28.46
C ASN A 81 -16.75 -19.05 -28.80
N GLU A 82 -16.45 -19.26 -30.09
CA GLU A 82 -15.27 -20.02 -30.50
C GLU A 82 -13.98 -19.28 -30.16
N LYS A 83 -13.95 -17.94 -30.33
CA LYS A 83 -12.82 -17.11 -29.90
C LYS A 83 -12.57 -17.21 -28.41
N ASP A 84 -13.62 -17.15 -27.58
CA ASP A 84 -13.48 -17.26 -26.13
C ASP A 84 -12.88 -18.61 -25.70
N VAL A 85 -13.34 -19.71 -26.28
CA VAL A 85 -12.79 -21.04 -25.99
C VAL A 85 -11.29 -21.11 -26.33
N ILE A 86 -10.87 -20.53 -27.46
CA ILE A 86 -9.45 -20.49 -27.83
C ILE A 86 -8.65 -19.63 -26.84
N TYR A 87 -9.19 -18.49 -26.46
CA TYR A 87 -8.59 -17.58 -25.49
C TYR A 87 -8.43 -18.21 -24.09
N GLN A 88 -9.41 -18.97 -23.62
CA GLN A 88 -9.31 -19.75 -22.39
C GLN A 88 -8.21 -20.82 -22.47
N GLN A 89 -8.05 -21.48 -23.63
CA GLN A 89 -6.96 -22.42 -23.86
C GLN A 89 -5.59 -21.72 -23.84
N ILE A 90 -5.49 -20.52 -24.42
CA ILE A 90 -4.27 -19.70 -24.36
C ILE A 90 -3.91 -19.36 -22.90
N ASP A 91 -4.89 -19.02 -22.07
CA ASP A 91 -4.64 -18.70 -20.66
C ASP A 91 -4.11 -19.92 -19.88
N VAL A 92 -4.60 -21.13 -20.20
CA VAL A 92 -4.08 -22.38 -19.64
C VAL A 92 -2.64 -22.63 -20.11
N LEU A 93 -2.38 -22.50 -21.42
CA LEU A 93 -1.04 -22.68 -21.99
C LEU A 93 -0.03 -21.68 -21.42
N LYS A 94 -0.42 -20.42 -21.20
CA LYS A 94 0.44 -19.41 -20.55
C LYS A 94 0.85 -19.84 -19.13
N LYS A 95 -0.07 -20.43 -18.35
CA LYS A 95 0.24 -20.98 -17.01
C LYS A 95 1.15 -22.20 -17.09
N ASP A 96 0.97 -23.05 -18.09
CA ASP A 96 1.83 -24.22 -18.29
C ASP A 96 3.22 -23.80 -18.79
N ARG A 97 3.32 -22.75 -19.60
CA ARG A 97 4.59 -22.12 -19.99
C ARG A 97 5.38 -21.64 -18.77
N ASP A 98 4.72 -20.98 -17.82
CA ASP A 98 5.36 -20.57 -16.56
C ASP A 98 5.92 -21.77 -15.78
N LYS A 99 5.18 -22.89 -15.72
CA LYS A 99 5.69 -24.12 -15.09
C LYS A 99 6.91 -24.69 -15.84
N GLN A 100 6.92 -24.63 -17.17
CA GLN A 100 8.06 -25.09 -17.97
C GLN A 100 9.29 -24.21 -17.77
N ILE A 101 9.12 -22.90 -17.57
CA ILE A 101 10.20 -21.98 -17.17
C ILE A 101 10.83 -22.47 -15.86
N GLU A 102 10.03 -22.81 -14.85
CA GLU A 102 10.57 -23.27 -13.56
C GLU A 102 11.37 -24.58 -13.69
N VAL A 103 10.93 -25.50 -14.54
CA VAL A 103 11.65 -26.76 -14.80
C VAL A 103 13.03 -26.49 -15.38
N ILE A 104 13.11 -25.71 -16.46
CA ILE A 104 14.40 -25.44 -17.14
C ILE A 104 15.33 -24.56 -16.27
N LEU A 105 14.78 -23.62 -15.51
CA LEU A 105 15.58 -22.81 -14.58
C LEU A 105 16.21 -23.66 -13.47
N LEU A 106 15.51 -24.66 -12.94
CA LEU A 106 16.08 -25.60 -11.96
C LEU A 106 17.23 -26.44 -12.53
N GLU A 107 17.16 -26.80 -13.82
CA GLU A 107 18.24 -27.51 -14.50
C GLU A 107 19.47 -26.62 -14.70
N ILE A 108 19.26 -25.37 -15.10
CA ILE A 108 20.32 -24.37 -15.35
C ILE A 108 20.93 -23.83 -14.05
N LEU A 109 20.20 -23.87 -12.93
CA LEU A 109 20.57 -23.26 -11.64
C LEU A 109 22.03 -23.49 -11.23
N PRO A 110 22.58 -24.73 -11.27
CA PRO A 110 23.96 -24.94 -10.84
C PRO A 110 25.00 -24.21 -11.70
N GLU A 111 24.78 -24.16 -13.01
CA GLU A 111 25.65 -23.49 -13.97
C GLU A 111 25.52 -21.97 -13.87
N ALA A 112 24.28 -21.46 -13.75
CA ALA A 112 24.02 -20.04 -13.59
C ALA A 112 24.62 -19.47 -12.30
N PHE A 113 24.44 -20.16 -11.17
CA PHE A 113 25.02 -19.72 -9.89
C PHE A 113 26.55 -19.76 -9.91
N ALA A 114 27.14 -20.76 -10.57
CA ALA A 114 28.58 -20.82 -10.78
C ALA A 114 29.09 -19.64 -11.65
N THR A 115 28.34 -19.24 -12.66
CA THR A 115 28.65 -18.09 -13.53
C THR A 115 28.70 -16.79 -12.73
N VAL A 116 27.70 -16.54 -11.89
CA VAL A 116 27.65 -15.36 -11.01
C VAL A 116 28.78 -15.40 -9.98
N LYS A 117 29.02 -16.55 -9.34
CA LYS A 117 30.09 -16.72 -8.35
C LYS A 117 31.48 -16.52 -8.96
N GLU A 118 31.71 -17.01 -10.18
CA GLU A 118 32.96 -16.82 -10.92
C GLU A 118 33.15 -15.35 -11.32
N THR A 119 32.10 -14.67 -11.76
CA THR A 119 32.14 -13.24 -12.07
C THR A 119 32.49 -12.42 -10.82
N ALA A 120 31.88 -12.74 -9.68
CA ALA A 120 32.18 -12.11 -8.40
C ALA A 120 33.65 -12.31 -7.98
N ARG A 121 34.21 -13.51 -8.18
CA ARG A 121 35.64 -13.78 -7.96
C ARG A 121 36.52 -12.90 -8.85
N ARG A 122 36.20 -12.79 -10.14
CA ARG A 122 37.00 -12.02 -11.10
C ARG A 122 37.07 -10.54 -10.74
N PHE A 123 35.95 -9.93 -10.38
CA PHE A 123 35.95 -8.54 -9.88
C PHE A 123 36.70 -8.38 -8.56
N LYS A 124 36.66 -9.38 -7.68
CA LYS A 124 37.38 -9.34 -6.39
C LYS A 124 38.90 -9.43 -6.57
N GLU A 125 39.37 -10.25 -7.51
CA GLU A 125 40.80 -10.54 -7.68
C GLU A 125 41.50 -9.63 -8.69
N ASN A 126 40.76 -8.98 -9.59
CA ASN A 126 41.31 -8.12 -10.64
C ASN A 126 40.77 -6.69 -10.52
N ALA A 127 41.64 -5.69 -10.73
CA ALA A 127 41.24 -4.28 -10.73
C ALA A 127 40.38 -3.91 -11.96
N THR A 128 40.63 -4.58 -13.08
CA THR A 128 39.91 -4.38 -14.35
C THR A 128 39.63 -5.73 -15.01
N LEU A 129 38.51 -5.81 -15.73
CA LEU A 129 38.15 -6.95 -16.58
C LEU A 129 38.01 -6.46 -18.02
N GLU A 130 38.76 -7.08 -18.93
CA GLU A 130 38.72 -6.78 -20.36
C GLU A 130 37.90 -7.82 -21.11
N SER A 131 37.10 -7.40 -22.08
CA SER A 131 36.26 -8.27 -22.91
C SER A 131 35.97 -7.62 -24.27
N THR A 132 35.36 -8.37 -25.18
CA THR A 132 34.88 -7.84 -26.46
C THR A 132 33.59 -7.01 -26.24
N PRO A 133 33.48 -5.77 -26.79
CA PRO A 133 32.34 -4.89 -26.55
C PRO A 133 31.08 -5.36 -27.28
N THR A 134 30.01 -5.58 -26.52
CA THR A 134 28.64 -5.83 -27.01
C THR A 134 27.91 -4.50 -27.29
N GLU A 135 26.72 -4.57 -27.92
CA GLU A 135 25.88 -3.38 -28.12
C GLU A 135 25.40 -2.78 -26.79
N LEU A 136 25.12 -3.63 -25.79
CA LEU A 136 24.78 -3.19 -24.45
C LEU A 136 25.94 -2.41 -23.82
N ASP A 137 27.17 -2.91 -23.93
CA ASP A 137 28.36 -2.23 -23.39
C ASP A 137 28.54 -0.83 -24.01
N ARG A 138 28.29 -0.71 -25.32
CA ARG A 138 28.38 0.58 -26.03
C ARG A 138 27.37 1.59 -25.54
N THR A 139 26.19 1.13 -25.15
CA THR A 139 25.14 1.98 -24.57
C THR A 139 25.47 2.35 -23.13
N LEU A 140 25.95 1.40 -22.34
CA LEU A 140 26.28 1.60 -20.93
C LEU A 140 27.52 2.49 -20.74
N ALA A 141 28.55 2.36 -21.58
CA ALA A 141 29.77 3.18 -21.53
C ALA A 141 29.52 4.69 -21.72
N VAL A 142 28.36 5.09 -22.25
CA VAL A 142 27.96 6.50 -22.36
C VAL A 142 27.40 7.03 -21.02
N LYS A 143 26.80 6.15 -20.21
CA LYS A 143 26.07 6.50 -18.98
C LYS A 143 26.82 6.15 -17.70
N LYS A 144 27.80 5.24 -17.76
CA LYS A 144 28.44 4.62 -16.60
C LYS A 144 29.97 4.80 -16.67
N ASP A 145 30.52 5.54 -15.71
CA ASP A 145 31.95 5.88 -15.68
C ASP A 145 32.90 4.68 -15.48
N HIS A 146 32.41 3.57 -14.96
CA HIS A 146 33.20 2.36 -14.67
C HIS A 146 33.32 1.41 -15.87
N ILE A 147 32.73 1.79 -17.02
CA ILE A 147 32.78 1.04 -18.28
C ILE A 147 33.42 1.94 -19.32
N THR A 148 34.57 1.55 -19.84
CA THR A 148 35.28 2.30 -20.88
C THR A 148 35.50 1.43 -22.10
N ILE A 149 35.32 1.99 -23.30
CA ILE A 149 35.62 1.31 -24.56
C ILE A 149 36.92 1.88 -25.15
N GLN A 150 37.90 1.01 -25.37
CA GLN A 150 39.19 1.34 -26.00
C GLN A 150 39.40 0.44 -27.22
N GLY A 151 39.21 1.00 -28.42
CA GLY A 151 39.27 0.23 -29.66
C GLY A 151 38.20 -0.88 -29.69
N ASP A 152 38.65 -2.13 -29.80
CA ASP A 152 37.81 -3.33 -29.82
C ASP A 152 37.71 -4.04 -28.45
N GLN A 153 38.02 -3.34 -27.36
CA GLN A 153 37.91 -3.87 -26.00
C GLN A 153 37.00 -2.99 -25.13
N VAL A 154 36.16 -3.62 -24.32
CA VAL A 154 35.48 -3.00 -23.18
C VAL A 154 36.24 -3.34 -21.90
N ILE A 155 36.41 -2.34 -21.05
CA ILE A 155 37.11 -2.43 -19.76
C ILE A 155 36.10 -2.09 -18.65
N PHE A 156 35.87 -3.05 -17.76
CA PHE A 156 35.10 -2.87 -16.53
C PHE A 156 36.04 -2.70 -15.34
N THR A 157 35.88 -1.63 -14.55
CA THR A 157 36.62 -1.47 -13.28
C THR A 157 35.93 -2.19 -12.14
N ASN A 158 36.68 -2.71 -11.17
CA ASN A 158 36.11 -3.33 -9.97
C ASN A 158 35.70 -2.33 -8.87
N THR A 159 35.86 -1.04 -9.17
CA THR A 159 35.47 0.06 -8.31
C THR A 159 34.52 0.97 -9.07
N TRP A 160 33.39 1.33 -8.47
CA TRP A 160 32.39 2.21 -9.06
C TRP A 160 31.61 2.99 -7.99
N LYS A 161 30.85 3.99 -8.41
CA LYS A 161 29.97 4.75 -7.52
C LYS A 161 28.63 4.04 -7.34
N ALA A 162 28.20 3.90 -6.10
CA ALA A 162 26.84 3.47 -5.74
C ALA A 162 26.29 4.38 -4.63
N ALA A 163 25.09 4.93 -4.85
CA ALA A 163 24.43 5.91 -3.98
C ALA A 163 25.33 7.09 -3.55
N GLY A 164 26.22 7.52 -4.44
CA GLY A 164 27.14 8.66 -4.22
C GLY A 164 28.48 8.32 -3.55
N GLY A 165 28.68 7.08 -3.06
CA GLY A 165 29.95 6.61 -2.49
C GLY A 165 30.71 5.68 -3.43
N ASP A 166 32.05 5.67 -3.34
CA ASP A 166 32.89 4.71 -4.08
C ASP A 166 32.83 3.34 -3.40
N VAL A 167 32.52 2.31 -4.19
CA VAL A 167 32.41 0.92 -3.77
C VAL A 167 33.45 0.10 -4.51
N LEU A 168 34.32 -0.57 -3.75
CA LEU A 168 35.24 -1.60 -4.25
C LEU A 168 34.59 -2.97 -4.10
N TRP A 169 34.47 -3.72 -5.20
CA TRP A 169 34.00 -5.09 -5.15
C TRP A 169 35.06 -6.02 -4.57
N ASN A 170 34.81 -6.58 -3.38
CA ASN A 170 35.74 -7.47 -2.69
C ASN A 170 35.08 -8.75 -2.15
N MET A 171 33.94 -9.14 -2.72
CA MET A 171 33.07 -10.19 -2.21
C MET A 171 33.11 -11.46 -3.07
N LEU A 172 32.91 -12.61 -2.43
CA LEU A 172 32.76 -13.93 -3.09
C LEU A 172 31.70 -14.73 -2.32
N HIS A 173 30.83 -15.43 -3.05
CA HIS A 173 29.74 -16.18 -2.43
C HIS A 173 30.22 -17.38 -1.60
N TYR A 174 29.78 -17.46 -0.34
CA TYR A 174 29.92 -18.61 0.54
C TYR A 174 28.90 -19.72 0.23
N ASP A 175 29.17 -20.94 0.68
CA ASP A 175 28.24 -22.06 0.48
C ASP A 175 26.87 -21.83 1.13
N VAL A 176 26.83 -21.18 2.30
CA VAL A 176 25.56 -20.79 2.96
C VAL A 176 24.75 -19.79 2.13
N GLN A 177 25.43 -18.94 1.36
CA GLN A 177 24.80 -17.98 0.45
C GLN A 177 24.27 -18.67 -0.81
N LEU A 178 24.96 -19.71 -1.30
CA LEU A 178 24.45 -20.56 -2.39
C LEU A 178 23.17 -21.30 -1.96
N ILE A 179 23.12 -21.79 -0.71
CA ILE A 179 21.90 -22.39 -0.13
C ILE A 179 20.78 -21.35 -0.09
N GLY A 180 21.07 -20.16 0.45
CA GLY A 180 20.11 -19.05 0.49
C GLY A 180 19.56 -18.69 -0.90
N GLY A 181 20.42 -18.59 -1.90
CA GLY A 181 20.00 -18.31 -3.28
C GLY A 181 19.09 -19.39 -3.88
N ALA A 182 19.37 -20.67 -3.60
CA ALA A 182 18.53 -21.78 -4.05
C ALA A 182 17.17 -21.83 -3.34
N VAL A 183 17.13 -21.48 -2.05
CA VAL A 183 15.86 -21.31 -1.29
C VAL A 183 15.01 -20.20 -1.91
N LEU A 184 15.62 -19.03 -2.21
CA LEU A 184 14.92 -17.91 -2.83
C LEU A 184 14.34 -18.27 -4.20
N HIS A 185 15.15 -18.92 -5.06
CA HIS A 185 14.66 -19.38 -6.37
C HIS A 185 13.47 -20.35 -6.24
N SER A 186 13.44 -21.18 -5.20
CA SER A 186 12.35 -22.14 -4.95
C SER A 186 11.03 -21.49 -4.46
N GLY A 187 10.91 -20.15 -4.44
CA GLY A 187 9.71 -19.45 -3.96
C GLY A 187 9.53 -19.53 -2.44
N LYS A 188 10.64 -19.54 -1.69
CA LYS A 188 10.66 -19.65 -0.22
C LYS A 188 11.34 -18.45 0.42
N ILE A 189 11.26 -18.38 1.75
CA ILE A 189 11.90 -17.34 2.56
C ILE A 189 13.23 -17.87 3.07
N ALA A 190 14.31 -17.18 2.73
CA ALA A 190 15.64 -17.44 3.28
C ALA A 190 15.84 -16.59 4.54
N GLU A 191 15.74 -17.21 5.71
CA GLU A 191 16.13 -16.56 6.96
C GLU A 191 17.65 -16.61 7.12
N MET A 192 18.30 -15.46 6.91
CA MET A 192 19.75 -15.30 6.99
C MET A 192 20.09 -14.20 7.98
N ALA A 193 20.91 -14.53 8.98
CA ALA A 193 21.33 -13.58 10.00
C ALA A 193 21.94 -12.31 9.38
N THR A 194 21.76 -11.17 10.04
CA THR A 194 22.28 -9.89 9.56
C THR A 194 23.81 -9.94 9.45
N GLY A 195 24.36 -9.55 8.30
CA GLY A 195 25.79 -9.69 8.00
C GLY A 195 26.20 -10.97 7.27
N GLU A 196 25.26 -11.89 6.98
CA GLU A 196 25.53 -13.04 6.09
C GLU A 196 25.53 -12.68 4.59
N GLY A 197 25.35 -11.40 4.24
CA GLY A 197 25.43 -10.92 2.85
C GLY A 197 24.15 -11.07 2.03
N LYS A 198 22.98 -10.72 2.60
CA LYS A 198 21.66 -10.79 1.94
C LYS A 198 21.64 -10.12 0.55
N THR A 199 22.16 -8.89 0.44
CA THR A 199 22.29 -8.16 -0.83
C THR A 199 23.16 -8.89 -1.87
N LEU A 200 24.16 -9.66 -1.46
CA LEU A 200 24.97 -10.47 -2.36
C LEU A 200 24.24 -11.76 -2.76
N VAL A 201 23.54 -12.40 -1.82
CA VAL A 201 22.75 -13.62 -2.07
C VAL A 201 21.69 -13.37 -3.14
N SER A 202 21.05 -12.20 -3.11
CA SER A 202 20.00 -11.80 -4.05
C SER A 202 20.46 -11.84 -5.52
N THR A 203 21.76 -11.65 -5.79
CA THR A 203 22.31 -11.68 -7.15
C THR A 203 22.15 -13.03 -7.85
N LEU A 204 22.17 -14.13 -7.10
CA LEU A 204 22.09 -15.49 -7.64
C LEU A 204 20.71 -15.79 -8.25
N PRO A 205 19.59 -15.73 -7.49
CA PRO A 205 18.26 -15.94 -8.05
C PRO A 205 17.84 -14.81 -8.99
N ALA A 206 18.31 -13.57 -8.80
CA ALA A 206 17.99 -12.49 -9.72
C ALA A 206 18.56 -12.76 -11.12
N TYR A 207 19.84 -13.14 -11.22
CA TYR A 207 20.45 -13.53 -12.49
C TYR A 207 19.71 -14.71 -13.13
N LEU A 208 19.47 -15.79 -12.37
CA LEU A 208 18.83 -16.99 -12.91
C LEU A 208 17.43 -16.71 -13.46
N ASN A 209 16.57 -16.03 -12.71
CA ASN A 209 15.20 -15.77 -13.13
C ASN A 209 15.11 -14.72 -14.24
N ALA A 210 16.06 -13.79 -14.31
CA ALA A 210 16.15 -12.81 -15.40
C ALA A 210 16.43 -13.47 -16.77
N LEU A 211 17.03 -14.67 -16.80
CA LEU A 211 17.31 -15.38 -18.06
C LEU A 211 16.04 -15.76 -18.83
N ALA A 212 14.89 -15.84 -18.16
CA ALA A 212 13.60 -16.13 -18.81
C ALA A 212 13.03 -14.93 -19.60
N GLY A 213 13.54 -13.71 -19.39
CA GLY A 213 13.05 -12.50 -20.07
C GLY A 213 11.71 -11.95 -19.57
N GLU A 214 11.10 -12.61 -18.58
CA GLU A 214 9.81 -12.21 -17.98
C GLU A 214 9.96 -11.11 -16.90
N GLY A 215 11.19 -10.87 -16.45
CA GLY A 215 11.52 -9.84 -15.48
C GLY A 215 11.64 -10.26 -14.03
N VAL A 216 12.46 -9.50 -13.30
CA VAL A 216 12.67 -9.68 -11.86
C VAL A 216 12.45 -8.37 -11.12
N HIS A 217 11.51 -8.35 -10.19
CA HIS A 217 11.29 -7.22 -9.29
C HIS A 217 12.00 -7.47 -7.95
N ILE A 218 12.96 -6.62 -7.61
CA ILE A 218 13.64 -6.63 -6.31
C ILE A 218 13.08 -5.50 -5.47
N VAL A 219 12.35 -5.88 -4.43
CA VAL A 219 11.64 -4.96 -3.55
C VAL A 219 12.47 -4.69 -2.31
N THR A 220 12.67 -3.42 -1.99
CA THR A 220 13.36 -2.97 -0.77
C THR A 220 12.45 -2.06 0.07
N VAL A 221 12.89 -1.76 1.29
CA VAL A 221 12.10 -0.98 2.27
C VAL A 221 12.07 0.53 1.94
N ASN A 222 13.11 1.06 1.29
CA ASN A 222 13.18 2.48 0.94
C ASN A 222 13.96 2.73 -0.36
N ASP A 223 13.77 3.92 -0.91
CA ASP A 223 14.31 4.36 -2.19
C ASP A 223 15.85 4.38 -2.20
N TYR A 224 16.48 4.75 -1.08
CA TYR A 224 17.93 4.75 -0.94
C TYR A 224 18.51 3.34 -1.10
N LEU A 225 17.92 2.34 -0.45
CA LEU A 225 18.36 0.94 -0.58
C LEU A 225 18.10 0.41 -1.99
N ALA A 226 16.95 0.70 -2.59
CA ALA A 226 16.65 0.34 -3.98
C ALA A 226 17.72 0.89 -4.94
N ARG A 227 18.02 2.19 -4.84
CA ARG A 227 19.02 2.85 -5.68
C ARG A 227 20.42 2.32 -5.41
N ARG A 228 20.83 2.24 -4.14
CA ARG A 228 22.14 1.72 -3.73
C ARG A 228 22.36 0.30 -4.24
N ASP A 229 21.42 -0.61 -4.02
CA ASP A 229 21.60 -2.01 -4.37
C ASP A 229 21.54 -2.24 -5.88
N SER A 230 20.71 -1.45 -6.60
CA SER A 230 20.71 -1.45 -8.08
C SER A 230 22.06 -1.02 -8.66
N GLU A 231 22.71 -0.03 -8.06
CA GLU A 231 24.01 0.50 -8.51
C GLU A 231 25.18 -0.35 -8.02
N TRP A 232 25.04 -0.95 -6.84
CA TRP A 232 26.06 -1.81 -6.27
C TRP A 232 26.12 -3.15 -7.01
N ASN A 233 25.00 -3.83 -7.23
CA ASN A 233 25.00 -5.12 -7.91
C ASN A 233 24.92 -5.00 -9.44
N GLY A 234 24.46 -3.86 -9.97
CA GLY A 234 24.30 -3.60 -11.40
C GLY A 234 25.49 -4.05 -12.26
N PRO A 235 26.74 -3.67 -11.94
CA PRO A 235 27.90 -4.02 -12.77
C PRO A 235 28.15 -5.52 -12.92
N LEU A 236 27.75 -6.33 -11.92
CA LEU A 236 27.84 -7.79 -12.00
C LEU A 236 26.90 -8.35 -13.08
N PHE A 237 25.69 -7.82 -13.16
CA PHE A 237 24.66 -8.20 -14.13
C PHE A 237 24.96 -7.62 -15.52
N GLU A 238 25.38 -6.36 -15.57
CA GLU A 238 25.74 -5.64 -16.80
C GLU A 238 26.93 -6.32 -17.50
N PHE A 239 27.95 -6.74 -16.74
CA PHE A 239 29.06 -7.54 -17.29
C PHE A 239 28.57 -8.84 -17.92
N LEU A 240 27.61 -9.51 -17.30
CA LEU A 240 26.96 -10.73 -17.82
C LEU A 240 25.90 -10.45 -18.90
N GLY A 241 25.72 -9.21 -19.36
CA GLY A 241 24.83 -8.90 -20.46
C GLY A 241 23.34 -8.75 -20.08
N LEU A 242 23.04 -8.55 -18.79
CA LEU A 242 21.70 -8.21 -18.31
C LEU A 242 21.55 -6.71 -18.06
N THR A 243 20.33 -6.21 -18.21
CA THR A 243 19.96 -4.82 -17.94
C THR A 243 19.40 -4.66 -16.52
N VAL A 244 19.79 -3.59 -15.84
CA VAL A 244 19.34 -3.30 -14.46
C VAL A 244 18.94 -1.84 -14.34
N ASP A 245 17.78 -1.58 -13.76
CA ASP A 245 17.36 -0.22 -13.44
C ASP A 245 16.56 -0.16 -12.13
N CYS A 246 16.33 1.06 -11.64
CA CYS A 246 15.57 1.33 -10.41
C CYS A 246 14.46 2.34 -10.69
N ILE A 247 13.22 1.92 -10.42
CA ILE A 247 12.03 2.73 -10.71
C ILE A 247 12.00 4.02 -9.92
N ASP A 248 12.50 4.02 -8.68
CA ASP A 248 12.56 5.22 -7.82
C ASP A 248 13.46 6.34 -8.40
N LYS A 249 14.24 6.09 -9.47
CA LYS A 249 15.02 7.14 -10.18
C LYS A 249 14.19 7.94 -11.18
N HIS A 250 13.01 7.46 -11.53
CA HIS A 250 12.22 7.96 -12.65
C HIS A 250 10.86 8.44 -12.18
N GLU A 251 10.37 9.50 -12.83
CA GLU A 251 9.03 10.02 -12.58
C GLU A 251 7.97 8.96 -12.92
N PRO A 252 6.90 8.84 -12.12
CA PRO A 252 5.77 7.97 -12.42
C PRO A 252 5.19 8.16 -13.82
N ASN A 253 4.73 7.07 -14.43
CA ASN A 253 4.08 7.05 -15.76
C ASN A 253 4.91 7.65 -16.92
N GLY A 254 6.21 7.89 -16.71
CA GLY A 254 7.11 8.38 -17.74
C GLY A 254 7.69 7.26 -18.61
N ASP A 255 8.19 7.59 -19.79
CA ASP A 255 8.83 6.62 -20.69
C ASP A 255 10.08 6.00 -20.06
N ALA A 256 10.79 6.76 -19.22
CA ALA A 256 11.92 6.25 -18.45
C ALA A 256 11.49 5.21 -17.39
N ARG A 257 10.30 5.39 -16.79
CA ARG A 257 9.71 4.43 -15.83
C ARG A 257 9.38 3.11 -16.54
N ARG A 258 8.77 3.19 -17.73
CA ARG A 258 8.49 2.01 -18.58
C ARG A 258 9.79 1.31 -19.01
N ALA A 259 10.81 2.08 -19.39
CA ALA A 259 12.13 1.52 -19.72
C ALA A 259 12.76 0.78 -18.52
N ALA A 260 12.58 1.28 -17.30
CA ALA A 260 13.06 0.62 -16.08
C ALA A 260 12.35 -0.71 -15.79
N TYR A 261 11.04 -0.80 -16.07
CA TYR A 261 10.30 -2.06 -15.99
C TYR A 261 10.66 -3.05 -17.10
N ASN A 262 11.08 -2.55 -18.27
CA ASN A 262 11.55 -3.36 -19.39
C ASN A 262 12.98 -3.90 -19.20
N ALA A 263 13.73 -3.42 -18.21
CA ALA A 263 15.01 -4.01 -17.84
C ALA A 263 14.84 -5.48 -17.40
N ASP A 264 15.89 -6.29 -17.48
CA ASP A 264 15.85 -7.68 -17.01
C ASP A 264 15.60 -7.75 -15.49
N ILE A 265 16.20 -6.82 -14.74
CA ILE A 265 16.06 -6.68 -13.28
C ILE A 265 15.66 -5.26 -12.93
N THR A 266 14.58 -5.12 -12.18
CA THR A 266 13.99 -3.85 -11.76
C THR A 266 14.00 -3.76 -10.24
N TYR A 267 14.73 -2.78 -9.70
CA TYR A 267 14.72 -2.45 -8.27
C TYR A 267 13.64 -1.42 -7.96
N GLY A 268 13.01 -1.53 -6.80
CA GLY A 268 12.03 -0.55 -6.35
C GLY A 268 11.60 -0.69 -4.90
N THR A 269 10.80 0.26 -4.42
CA THR A 269 10.09 0.12 -3.14
C THR A 269 8.72 -0.56 -3.33
N ASN A 270 8.23 -1.21 -2.26
CA ASN A 270 6.90 -1.82 -2.25
C ASN A 270 5.78 -0.84 -2.64
N ASN A 271 5.89 0.40 -2.17
CA ASN A 271 4.92 1.46 -2.46
C ASN A 271 4.91 1.81 -3.94
N GLU A 272 6.08 2.03 -4.54
CA GLU A 272 6.19 2.41 -5.94
C GLU A 272 5.67 1.31 -6.89
N PHE A 273 6.01 0.04 -6.61
CA PHE A 273 5.44 -1.09 -7.35
C PHE A 273 3.92 -1.19 -7.23
N GLY A 274 3.38 -1.03 -6.02
CA GLY A 274 1.93 -1.09 -5.80
C GLY A 274 1.17 0.10 -6.40
N PHE A 275 1.73 1.31 -6.33
CA PHE A 275 1.12 2.49 -6.93
C PHE A 275 1.18 2.47 -8.46
N ASP A 276 2.27 2.00 -9.05
CA ASP A 276 2.32 1.82 -10.51
C ASP A 276 1.27 0.80 -10.98
N TYR A 277 1.05 -0.27 -10.23
CA TYR A 277 -0.05 -1.20 -10.51
C TYR A 277 -1.43 -0.51 -10.46
N LEU A 278 -1.68 0.30 -9.41
CA LEU A 278 -2.94 1.04 -9.33
C LEU A 278 -3.09 2.04 -10.49
N ARG A 279 -2.01 2.74 -10.87
CA ARG A 279 -2.00 3.69 -11.99
C ARG A 279 -2.25 3.01 -13.33
N ASP A 280 -1.59 1.88 -13.58
CA ASP A 280 -1.78 1.09 -14.80
C ASP A 280 -3.22 0.60 -14.97
N ASN A 281 -3.96 0.38 -13.87
CA ASN A 281 -5.38 0.02 -13.93
C ASN A 281 -6.34 1.22 -14.05
N MET A 282 -5.82 2.42 -14.25
CA MET A 282 -6.60 3.65 -14.49
C MET A 282 -6.26 4.33 -15.83
N VAL A 283 -5.30 3.82 -16.60
CA VAL A 283 -4.89 4.44 -17.86
C VAL A 283 -5.97 4.29 -18.94
N HIS A 284 -6.02 5.22 -19.90
CA HIS A 284 -6.98 5.17 -21.00
C HIS A 284 -6.41 4.54 -22.27
N SER A 285 -5.09 4.37 -22.37
CA SER A 285 -4.43 3.69 -23.47
C SER A 285 -3.40 2.64 -22.99
N PRO A 286 -3.21 1.53 -23.72
CA PRO A 286 -2.21 0.52 -23.38
C PRO A 286 -0.77 1.06 -23.30
N ASP A 287 -0.43 2.02 -24.16
CA ASP A 287 0.93 2.57 -24.23
C ASP A 287 1.31 3.39 -23.00
N GLU A 288 0.33 3.79 -22.18
CA GLU A 288 0.59 4.47 -20.91
C GLU A 288 0.99 3.53 -19.78
N MET A 289 0.71 2.23 -19.90
CA MET A 289 1.10 1.25 -18.89
C MET A 289 2.63 1.22 -18.75
N VAL A 290 3.09 1.15 -17.50
CA VAL A 290 4.54 1.05 -17.21
C VAL A 290 4.95 -0.35 -16.80
N GLN A 291 4.08 -1.12 -16.15
CA GLN A 291 4.40 -2.47 -15.69
C GLN A 291 4.17 -3.51 -16.79
N ARG A 292 4.89 -4.62 -16.64
CA ARG A 292 4.66 -5.87 -17.37
C ARG A 292 4.05 -6.92 -16.44
N LYS A 293 3.88 -8.14 -16.94
CA LYS A 293 3.42 -9.30 -16.16
C LYS A 293 4.18 -9.43 -14.84
N HIS A 294 3.44 -9.60 -13.73
CA HIS A 294 3.99 -9.90 -12.41
C HIS A 294 4.57 -11.33 -12.38
N HIS A 295 5.82 -11.51 -12.81
CA HIS A 295 6.44 -12.82 -12.91
C HIS A 295 7.17 -13.23 -11.62
N PHE A 296 8.32 -12.62 -11.32
CA PHE A 296 9.12 -12.95 -10.13
C PHE A 296 9.36 -11.71 -9.25
N ALA A 297 8.96 -11.80 -7.98
CA ALA A 297 9.27 -10.81 -6.95
C ALA A 297 10.16 -11.40 -5.86
N MET A 298 11.20 -10.65 -5.50
CA MET A 298 12.06 -10.94 -4.37
C MET A 298 12.02 -9.76 -3.41
N VAL A 299 11.52 -10.02 -2.20
CA VAL A 299 11.35 -8.99 -1.16
C VAL A 299 12.53 -9.07 -0.18
N ASP A 300 13.37 -8.04 -0.17
CA ASP A 300 14.36 -7.86 0.90
C ASP A 300 13.68 -7.31 2.15
N GLU A 301 14.18 -7.72 3.31
CA GLU A 301 13.61 -7.37 4.62
C GLU A 301 12.10 -7.67 4.66
N MET A 302 11.74 -8.86 4.15
CA MET A 302 10.36 -9.28 3.90
C MET A 302 9.45 -9.16 5.12
N ASP A 303 9.97 -9.37 6.32
CA ASP A 303 9.20 -9.24 7.54
C ASP A 303 8.68 -7.82 7.76
N SER A 304 9.39 -6.79 7.28
CA SER A 304 8.82 -5.44 7.36
C SER A 304 7.94 -5.08 6.19
N VAL A 305 8.22 -5.58 4.99
CA VAL A 305 7.38 -5.26 3.83
C VAL A 305 6.04 -6.02 3.90
N LEU A 306 6.05 -7.30 4.25
CA LEU A 306 4.87 -8.17 4.19
C LEU A 306 4.12 -8.31 5.53
N ILE A 307 4.70 -7.84 6.64
CA ILE A 307 4.06 -7.86 7.97
C ILE A 307 3.88 -6.44 8.51
N ASP A 308 4.96 -5.65 8.63
CA ASP A 308 4.88 -4.30 9.21
C ASP A 308 4.13 -3.32 8.30
N ASP A 309 4.49 -3.22 7.02
CA ASP A 309 3.87 -2.30 6.07
C ASP A 309 2.50 -2.79 5.57
N ALA A 310 2.25 -4.09 5.68
CA ALA A 310 1.01 -4.73 5.29
C ALA A 310 -0.20 -4.36 6.19
N ARG A 311 -0.01 -3.46 7.16
CA ARG A 311 -1.07 -2.90 8.02
C ARG A 311 -1.92 -1.85 7.31
N THR A 312 -1.37 -1.17 6.30
CA THR A 312 -2.05 -0.07 5.59
C THR A 312 -2.20 -0.41 4.10
N PRO A 313 -3.39 -0.28 3.50
CA PRO A 313 -3.55 -0.42 2.07
C PRO A 313 -2.93 0.77 1.32
N LEU A 314 -2.62 0.55 0.05
CA LEU A 314 -2.23 1.62 -0.88
C LEU A 314 -3.47 2.19 -1.52
N ILE A 315 -3.65 3.50 -1.46
CA ILE A 315 -4.86 4.19 -1.93
C ILE A 315 -4.47 5.32 -2.88
N ILE A 316 -5.11 5.39 -4.05
CA ILE A 316 -5.10 6.57 -4.91
C ILE A 316 -6.44 7.27 -4.78
N SER A 317 -6.40 8.59 -4.62
CA SER A 317 -7.60 9.39 -4.45
C SER A 317 -7.57 10.65 -5.31
N GLY A 318 -8.74 11.11 -5.72
CA GLY A 318 -8.91 12.33 -6.50
C GLY A 318 -10.10 13.14 -6.02
N PRO A 319 -10.24 14.39 -6.49
CA PRO A 319 -11.33 15.27 -6.08
C PRO A 319 -12.70 14.69 -6.48
N VAL A 320 -13.71 14.95 -5.65
CA VAL A 320 -15.10 14.63 -5.96
C VAL A 320 -15.63 15.61 -7.02
N GLY A 321 -16.33 15.10 -8.04
CA GLY A 321 -16.82 15.90 -9.16
C GLY A 321 -18.05 16.78 -8.85
N HIS A 322 -18.61 16.69 -7.65
CA HIS A 322 -19.78 17.45 -7.20
C HIS A 322 -19.36 18.60 -6.26
N SER A 323 -20.20 19.64 -6.15
CA SER A 323 -19.93 20.76 -5.25
C SER A 323 -19.87 20.27 -3.80
N ASP A 324 -18.67 20.20 -3.25
CA ASP A 324 -18.52 19.94 -1.83
C ASP A 324 -19.23 21.05 -1.06
N ASN A 325 -20.14 20.69 -0.15
CA ASN A 325 -20.81 21.58 0.80
C ASN A 325 -19.82 22.25 1.79
N THR A 326 -18.56 22.50 1.39
CA THR A 326 -17.48 23.19 2.11
C THR A 326 -17.92 24.50 2.77
N GLN A 327 -18.84 25.23 2.14
CA GLN A 327 -19.38 26.47 2.70
C GLN A 327 -20.13 26.24 4.02
N GLN A 328 -20.73 25.05 4.20
CA GLN A 328 -21.46 24.66 5.40
C GLN A 328 -20.57 24.62 6.66
N PHE A 329 -19.28 24.27 6.53
CA PHE A 329 -18.34 24.29 7.65
C PHE A 329 -18.14 25.71 8.20
N PHE A 330 -17.96 26.68 7.31
CA PHE A 330 -17.81 28.09 7.71
C PHE A 330 -19.11 28.68 8.27
N ASP A 331 -20.27 28.27 7.73
CA ASP A 331 -21.58 28.74 8.20
C ASP A 331 -21.92 28.23 9.61
N LEU A 332 -21.52 27.00 9.94
CA LEU A 332 -21.81 26.37 11.23
C LEU A 332 -20.75 26.67 12.30
N LYS A 333 -19.51 26.96 11.91
CA LYS A 333 -18.39 27.25 12.81
C LYS A 333 -18.74 28.22 13.96
N PRO A 334 -19.36 29.39 13.74
CA PRO A 334 -19.68 30.32 14.84
C PRO A 334 -20.65 29.74 15.87
N ARG A 335 -21.54 28.83 15.47
CA ARG A 335 -22.47 28.14 16.38
C ARG A 335 -21.72 27.16 17.29
N ILE A 336 -20.75 26.44 16.71
CA ILE A 336 -19.93 25.46 17.44
C ILE A 336 -18.96 26.15 18.40
N GLU A 337 -18.34 27.26 18.01
CA GLU A 337 -17.48 28.05 18.91
C GLU A 337 -18.23 28.51 20.17
N LYS A 338 -19.45 29.06 19.98
CA LYS A 338 -20.32 29.45 21.09
C LYS A 338 -20.69 28.27 22.00
N LEU A 339 -20.95 27.10 21.41
CA LEU A 339 -21.28 25.87 22.13
C LEU A 339 -20.09 25.37 22.96
N VAL A 340 -18.88 25.33 22.39
CA VAL A 340 -17.65 24.91 23.07
C VAL A 340 -17.28 25.88 24.20
N GLU A 341 -17.47 27.19 24.01
CA GLU A 341 -17.28 28.17 25.09
C GLU A 341 -18.27 27.97 26.25
N ALA A 342 -19.54 27.68 25.95
CA ALA A 342 -20.55 27.41 26.97
C ALA A 342 -20.22 26.13 27.76
N GLN A 343 -19.75 25.09 27.06
CA GLN A 343 -19.25 23.86 27.68
C GLN A 343 -18.05 24.14 28.60
N LYS A 344 -17.03 24.84 28.12
CA LYS A 344 -15.82 25.20 28.91
C LYS A 344 -16.19 25.91 30.21
N LYS A 345 -17.14 26.84 30.17
CA LYS A 345 -17.64 27.55 31.36
C LYS A 345 -18.32 26.59 32.34
N ALA A 346 -19.20 25.72 31.84
CA ALA A 346 -19.90 24.74 32.66
C ALA A 346 -18.92 23.75 33.34
N THR A 347 -18.02 23.13 32.57
CA THR A 347 -17.06 22.14 33.10
C THR A 347 -16.08 22.75 34.11
N ASN A 348 -15.62 23.99 33.89
CA ASN A 348 -14.74 24.68 34.84
C ASN A 348 -15.47 24.96 36.17
N GLN A 349 -16.75 25.33 36.12
CA GLN A 349 -17.55 25.53 37.33
C GLN A 349 -17.69 24.22 38.12
N TYR A 350 -18.04 23.12 37.44
CA TYR A 350 -18.14 21.81 38.09
C TYR A 350 -16.80 21.30 38.63
N LEU A 351 -15.66 21.62 37.98
CA LEU A 351 -14.33 21.31 38.50
C LEU A 351 -14.03 22.09 39.79
N ILE A 352 -14.42 23.36 39.87
CA ILE A 352 -14.28 24.18 41.09
C ILE A 352 -15.15 23.59 42.22
N ASP A 353 -16.39 23.24 41.91
CA ASP A 353 -17.32 22.65 42.88
C ASP A 353 -16.82 21.28 43.37
N ALA A 354 -16.27 20.45 42.47
CA ALA A 354 -15.65 19.18 42.82
C ALA A 354 -14.47 19.36 43.77
N ARG A 355 -13.55 20.31 43.48
CA ARG A 355 -12.41 20.61 44.36
C ARG A 355 -12.88 21.04 45.75
N LYS A 356 -13.90 21.90 45.82
CA LYS A 356 -14.45 22.39 47.09
C LYS A 356 -15.08 21.25 47.89
N LYS A 357 -16.00 20.49 47.29
CA LYS A 357 -16.73 19.40 47.98
C LYS A 357 -15.79 18.27 48.42
N ILE A 358 -14.84 17.90 47.58
CA ILE A 358 -13.86 16.85 47.90
C ILE A 358 -12.89 17.30 49.01
N ALA A 359 -12.50 18.58 49.03
CA ALA A 359 -11.71 19.15 50.13
C ALA A 359 -12.49 19.22 51.45
N GLU A 360 -13.81 19.43 51.39
CA GLU A 360 -14.74 19.38 52.53
C GLU A 360 -15.06 17.95 53.00
N GLY A 361 -14.45 16.92 52.37
CA GLY A 361 -14.62 15.51 52.74
C GLY A 361 -15.83 14.81 52.11
N ASN A 362 -16.55 15.46 51.21
CA ASN A 362 -17.69 14.91 50.49
C ASN A 362 -17.23 14.34 49.13
N ASP A 363 -17.00 13.02 49.09
CA ASP A 363 -16.65 12.25 47.89
C ASP A 363 -17.78 11.31 47.44
N ASP A 364 -19.03 11.61 47.82
CA ASP A 364 -20.20 10.83 47.41
C ASP A 364 -20.32 10.81 45.87
N PRO A 365 -20.46 9.63 45.23
CA PRO A 365 -20.72 9.50 43.81
C PRO A 365 -21.88 10.36 43.28
N LYS A 366 -22.87 10.68 44.11
CA LYS A 366 -24.05 11.48 43.74
C LYS A 366 -23.86 12.99 43.93
N ASP A 367 -22.75 13.44 44.52
CA ASP A 367 -22.53 14.87 44.80
C ASP A 367 -21.11 15.33 44.44
N GLY A 368 -20.15 15.30 45.37
CA GLY A 368 -18.76 15.71 45.09
C GLY A 368 -18.07 14.88 44.00
N GLY A 369 -18.38 13.58 43.97
CA GLY A 369 -17.99 12.68 42.88
C GLY A 369 -18.70 13.02 41.56
N LEU A 370 -20.00 13.32 41.59
CA LEU A 370 -20.77 13.70 40.40
C LEU A 370 -20.21 14.97 39.73
N SER A 371 -19.89 16.00 40.52
CA SER A 371 -19.27 17.23 39.97
C SER A 371 -17.92 16.94 39.30
N LEU A 372 -17.12 16.01 39.85
CA LEU A 372 -15.88 15.56 39.23
C LEU A 372 -16.13 14.76 37.93
N MET A 373 -17.15 13.91 37.92
CA MET A 373 -17.56 13.11 36.75
C MET A 373 -18.08 14.00 35.61
N ILE A 374 -18.90 15.01 35.90
CA ILE A 374 -19.40 15.99 34.91
C ILE A 374 -18.22 16.75 34.29
N ALA A 375 -17.27 17.22 35.10
CA ALA A 375 -16.09 17.91 34.60
C ALA A 375 -15.22 17.00 33.70
N HIS A 376 -15.06 15.74 34.08
CA HIS A 376 -14.31 14.74 33.30
C HIS A 376 -14.99 14.36 31.99
N ARG A 377 -16.29 14.04 32.01
CA ARG A 377 -17.06 13.65 30.83
C ARG A 377 -17.30 14.81 29.85
N GLY A 378 -17.29 16.05 30.35
CA GLY A 378 -17.49 17.24 29.52
C GLY A 378 -16.23 17.69 28.77
N LEU A 379 -15.07 17.77 29.44
CA LEU A 379 -13.77 18.15 28.84
C LEU A 379 -12.61 17.42 29.55
N PRO A 380 -12.34 16.15 29.19
CA PRO A 380 -11.38 15.30 29.90
C PRO A 380 -9.92 15.76 29.72
N LYS A 381 -9.56 16.28 28.53
CA LYS A 381 -8.23 16.84 28.21
C LYS A 381 -7.93 18.20 28.88
N ASN A 382 -8.80 18.73 29.73
CA ASN A 382 -8.57 20.01 30.40
C ASN A 382 -7.36 19.93 31.37
N SER A 383 -6.34 20.77 31.15
CA SER A 383 -5.11 20.77 31.94
C SER A 383 -5.33 20.96 33.46
N ALA A 384 -6.33 21.75 33.86
CA ALA A 384 -6.68 21.95 35.26
C ALA A 384 -7.31 20.70 35.90
N LEU A 385 -8.06 19.93 35.11
CA LEU A 385 -8.63 18.65 35.54
C LEU A 385 -7.53 17.58 35.64
N ILE A 386 -6.68 17.44 34.62
CA ILE A 386 -5.57 16.46 34.60
C ILE A 386 -4.65 16.66 35.81
N LYS A 387 -4.31 17.91 36.13
CA LYS A 387 -3.51 18.24 37.31
C LYS A 387 -4.18 17.80 38.62
N PHE A 388 -5.51 17.98 38.73
CA PHE A 388 -6.27 17.58 39.91
C PHE A 388 -6.40 16.05 40.02
N LEU A 389 -6.59 15.34 38.89
CA LEU A 389 -6.63 13.87 38.86
C LEU A 389 -5.28 13.23 39.22
N SER A 390 -4.17 13.95 39.01
CA SER A 390 -2.82 13.51 39.38
C SER A 390 -2.52 13.64 40.87
N GLU A 391 -3.38 14.29 41.65
CA GLU A 391 -3.24 14.37 43.10
C GLU A 391 -3.58 13.02 43.77
N PRO A 392 -2.91 12.65 44.89
CA PRO A 392 -3.12 11.37 45.54
C PRO A 392 -4.58 11.11 45.91
N GLY A 393 -5.13 9.97 45.43
CA GLY A 393 -6.47 9.50 45.78
C GLY A 393 -7.63 10.12 44.99
N ILE A 394 -7.42 11.18 44.19
CA ILE A 394 -8.50 11.81 43.40
C ILE A 394 -8.98 10.89 42.26
N ARG A 395 -8.05 10.24 41.56
CA ARG A 395 -8.39 9.29 40.48
C ARG A 395 -9.23 8.11 40.96
N VAL A 396 -8.99 7.64 42.19
CA VAL A 396 -9.77 6.56 42.83
C VAL A 396 -11.21 7.02 43.10
N LYS A 397 -11.39 8.28 43.52
CA LYS A 397 -12.73 8.87 43.76
C LYS A 397 -13.52 9.04 42.46
N LEU A 398 -12.87 9.47 41.38
CA LEU A 398 -13.47 9.49 40.04
C LEU A 398 -13.92 8.09 39.62
N GLN A 399 -13.04 7.09 39.74
CA GLN A 399 -13.35 5.71 39.35
C GLN A 399 -14.50 5.09 40.15
N LYS A 400 -14.57 5.38 41.46
CA LYS A 400 -15.71 4.97 42.30
C LYS A 400 -17.03 5.57 41.81
N THR A 401 -16.99 6.82 41.35
CA THR A 401 -18.15 7.51 40.78
C THR A 401 -18.50 6.97 39.39
N GLU A 402 -17.51 6.77 38.53
CA GLU A 402 -17.68 6.19 37.19
C GLU A 402 -18.35 4.82 37.27
N ASN A 403 -17.88 3.95 38.18
CA ASN A 403 -18.47 2.63 38.41
C ASN A 403 -19.94 2.70 38.86
N PHE A 404 -20.33 3.74 39.60
CA PHE A 404 -21.73 3.93 40.02
C PHE A 404 -22.64 4.28 38.83
N TYR A 405 -22.19 5.17 37.93
CA TYR A 405 -22.98 5.57 36.75
C TYR A 405 -22.92 4.56 35.61
N LEU A 406 -21.87 3.75 35.52
CA LEU A 406 -21.76 2.64 34.57
C LEU A 406 -22.51 1.37 35.02
N ALA A 407 -22.95 1.29 36.28
CA ALA A 407 -23.77 0.18 36.77
C ALA A 407 -25.11 0.10 36.02
N ASP A 408 -25.74 -1.08 36.05
CA ASP A 408 -27.07 -1.32 35.47
C ASP A 408 -27.24 -0.83 34.02
N GLN A 409 -26.25 -1.12 33.17
CA GLN A 409 -26.21 -0.73 31.75
C GLN A 409 -26.34 0.80 31.53
N GLN A 410 -25.63 1.60 32.34
CA GLN A 410 -25.57 3.07 32.17
C GLN A 410 -26.90 3.80 32.35
N LYS A 411 -27.89 3.20 33.01
CA LYS A 411 -29.24 3.77 33.19
C LYS A 411 -29.24 5.16 33.83
N GLU A 412 -28.25 5.44 34.67
CA GLU A 412 -28.11 6.71 35.40
C GLU A 412 -27.23 7.73 34.68
N MET A 413 -26.57 7.35 33.58
CA MET A 413 -25.68 8.22 32.80
C MET A 413 -26.36 9.47 32.22
N PRO A 414 -27.64 9.43 31.77
CA PRO A 414 -28.33 10.63 31.29
C PRO A 414 -28.37 11.78 32.30
N LYS A 415 -28.32 11.49 33.61
CA LYS A 415 -28.29 12.52 34.66
C LYS A 415 -26.98 13.30 34.68
N VAL A 416 -25.88 12.68 34.26
CA VAL A 416 -24.58 13.35 34.09
C VAL A 416 -24.62 14.22 32.83
N ASP A 417 -25.19 13.68 31.75
CA ASP A 417 -25.23 14.32 30.43
C ASP A 417 -26.18 15.54 30.38
N GLU A 418 -27.28 15.53 31.15
CA GLU A 418 -28.24 16.64 31.25
C GLU A 418 -27.57 17.99 31.62
N HIS A 419 -26.47 17.94 32.38
CA HIS A 419 -25.74 19.13 32.81
C HIS A 419 -24.86 19.73 31.70
N LEU A 420 -24.48 18.93 30.72
CA LEU A 420 -23.55 19.26 29.64
C LEU A 420 -24.29 19.71 28.38
N TYR A 421 -23.60 20.43 27.50
CA TYR A 421 -24.11 20.79 26.17
C TYR A 421 -23.74 19.75 25.09
N PHE A 422 -22.65 19.03 25.32
CA PHE A 422 -22.25 17.82 24.60
C PHE A 422 -21.43 16.95 25.56
N HIS A 423 -21.29 15.67 25.29
CA HIS A 423 -20.41 14.80 26.07
C HIS A 423 -19.36 14.15 25.17
N ILE A 424 -18.19 13.86 25.76
CA ILE A 424 -17.07 13.26 25.05
C ILE A 424 -16.88 11.85 25.58
N ASP A 425 -16.90 10.87 24.67
CA ASP A 425 -16.45 9.51 24.94
C ASP A 425 -15.04 9.32 24.36
N GLU A 426 -14.02 9.50 25.21
CA GLU A 426 -12.61 9.30 24.82
C GLU A 426 -12.32 7.86 24.40
N LYS A 427 -13.10 6.86 24.85
CA LYS A 427 -12.86 5.47 24.48
C LYS A 427 -13.22 5.21 23.02
N ASN A 428 -14.25 5.90 22.53
CA ASN A 428 -14.75 5.75 21.17
C ASN A 428 -14.40 6.94 20.26
N ASN A 429 -13.69 7.95 20.76
CA ASN A 429 -13.43 9.23 20.08
C ASN A 429 -14.72 9.86 19.50
N GLN A 430 -15.80 9.79 20.27
CA GLN A 430 -17.12 10.29 19.88
C GLN A 430 -17.49 11.53 20.71
N VAL A 431 -18.21 12.44 20.06
CA VAL A 431 -18.72 13.67 20.66
C VAL A 431 -20.19 13.81 20.26
N ASP A 432 -21.06 13.71 21.25
CA ASP A 432 -22.50 13.69 21.03
C ASP A 432 -23.16 14.91 21.67
N LEU A 433 -24.07 15.53 20.91
CA LEU A 433 -24.86 16.67 21.37
C LEU A 433 -25.93 16.24 22.37
N THR A 434 -26.15 17.06 23.39
CA THR A 434 -27.30 16.92 24.30
C THR A 434 -28.44 17.83 23.84
N ASP A 435 -29.65 17.61 24.36
CA ASP A 435 -30.80 18.49 24.10
C ASP A 435 -30.49 19.96 24.46
N LYS A 436 -29.71 20.18 25.52
CA LYS A 436 -29.25 21.50 25.95
C LYS A 436 -28.30 22.13 24.93
N GLY A 437 -27.45 21.34 24.29
CA GLY A 437 -26.60 21.76 23.18
C GLY A 437 -27.39 22.13 21.95
N ILE A 438 -28.31 21.27 21.52
CA ILE A 438 -29.19 21.48 20.35
C ILE A 438 -29.95 22.80 20.51
N ASN A 439 -30.58 23.01 21.67
CA ASN A 439 -31.32 24.24 21.95
C ASN A 439 -30.45 25.51 21.94
N LEU A 440 -29.16 25.42 22.25
CA LEU A 440 -28.26 26.58 22.23
C LEU A 440 -27.83 26.99 20.82
N ILE A 441 -27.69 26.01 19.90
CA ILE A 441 -27.20 26.22 18.53
C ILE A 441 -28.33 26.47 17.52
N THR A 442 -29.58 26.14 17.87
CA THR A 442 -30.78 26.49 17.10
C THR A 442 -31.16 27.97 17.37
N LYS A 443 -31.28 28.80 16.32
CA LYS A 443 -31.62 30.23 16.49
C LYS A 443 -33.10 30.42 16.78
N ALA A 444 -33.45 31.55 17.40
CA ALA A 444 -34.84 31.96 17.57
C ALA A 444 -35.50 32.18 16.18
N GLY A 445 -36.54 31.39 15.87
CA GLY A 445 -37.25 31.41 14.60
C GLY A 445 -36.79 30.34 13.59
N GLU A 446 -35.79 29.53 13.91
CA GLU A 446 -35.46 28.30 13.17
C GLU A 446 -36.32 27.12 13.64
N ASP A 447 -36.46 26.11 12.78
CA ASP A 447 -37.16 24.86 13.10
C ASP A 447 -36.53 24.17 14.33
N THR A 448 -37.36 23.74 15.28
CA THR A 448 -36.90 22.98 16.45
C THR A 448 -36.30 21.63 16.05
N GLU A 449 -36.71 21.08 14.90
CA GLU A 449 -36.15 19.84 14.33
C GLU A 449 -34.96 20.08 13.39
N PHE A 450 -34.38 21.29 13.35
CA PHE A 450 -33.30 21.62 12.43
C PHE A 450 -32.05 20.73 12.60
N PHE A 451 -31.71 20.31 13.82
CA PHE A 451 -30.61 19.37 14.05
C PHE A 451 -31.08 17.96 14.44
N ILE A 452 -32.34 17.63 14.17
CA ILE A 452 -32.95 16.34 14.51
C ILE A 452 -33.29 15.58 13.22
N LEU A 453 -32.84 14.33 13.11
CA LEU A 453 -33.18 13.48 11.98
C LEU A 453 -34.60 12.95 12.13
N PRO A 454 -35.49 13.16 11.15
CA PRO A 454 -36.81 12.59 11.17
C PRO A 454 -36.77 11.07 10.87
N ASP A 455 -37.72 10.32 11.42
CA ASP A 455 -37.90 8.91 11.07
C ASP A 455 -38.47 8.78 9.65
N ILE A 456 -37.58 8.43 8.71
CA ILE A 456 -37.91 8.26 7.30
C ILE A 456 -38.94 7.15 7.11
N ALA A 457 -38.85 6.03 7.83
CA ALA A 457 -39.71 4.87 7.60
C ALA A 457 -41.18 5.23 7.89
N THR A 458 -41.39 5.96 8.98
CA THR A 458 -42.72 6.46 9.34
C THR A 458 -43.23 7.49 8.34
N LYS A 459 -42.41 8.47 7.94
CA LYS A 459 -42.82 9.50 6.96
C LYS A 459 -43.04 8.96 5.54
N LEU A 460 -42.23 8.00 5.08
CA LEU A 460 -42.44 7.32 3.78
C LEU A 460 -43.71 6.49 3.79
N ALA A 461 -43.98 5.77 4.89
CA ALA A 461 -45.22 5.02 5.04
C ALA A 461 -46.46 5.93 5.04
N ASP A 462 -46.35 7.13 5.59
CA ASP A 462 -47.43 8.14 5.56
C ASP A 462 -47.65 8.71 4.15
N ILE A 463 -46.58 8.93 3.37
CA ILE A 463 -46.67 9.33 1.95
C ILE A 463 -47.33 8.22 1.11
N ASP A 464 -46.98 6.96 1.38
CA ASP A 464 -47.56 5.81 0.68
C ASP A 464 -49.05 5.61 0.97
N LYS A 465 -49.49 5.91 2.21
CA LYS A 465 -50.90 5.88 2.62
C LYS A 465 -51.72 7.08 2.13
N GLY A 466 -51.08 8.13 1.61
CA GLY A 466 -51.76 9.32 1.09
C GLY A 466 -52.54 9.09 -0.21
N ASN A 467 -53.60 9.87 -0.43
CA ASN A 467 -54.38 9.91 -1.68
C ASN A 467 -53.73 10.81 -2.76
N LEU A 468 -52.43 10.63 -2.98
CA LEU A 468 -51.67 11.33 -4.03
C LEU A 468 -51.53 10.45 -5.28
N THR A 469 -51.35 11.06 -6.46
CA THR A 469 -51.02 10.33 -7.69
C THR A 469 -49.62 9.69 -7.60
N ALA A 470 -49.32 8.69 -8.44
CA ALA A 470 -48.03 7.99 -8.41
C ALA A 470 -46.83 8.94 -8.62
N GLU A 471 -47.00 9.95 -9.49
CA GLU A 471 -45.99 10.95 -9.80
C GLU A 471 -45.77 11.93 -8.63
N GLU A 472 -46.84 12.37 -7.97
CA GLU A 472 -46.77 13.22 -6.77
C GLU A 472 -46.19 12.48 -5.55
N LYS A 473 -46.47 11.18 -5.42
CA LYS A 473 -45.84 10.32 -4.40
C LYS A 473 -44.34 10.21 -4.63
N LEU A 474 -43.91 9.98 -5.87
CA LEU A 474 -42.50 9.92 -6.23
C LEU A 474 -41.79 11.24 -5.90
N GLN A 475 -42.34 12.37 -6.33
CA GLN A 475 -41.78 13.70 -6.04
C GLN A 475 -41.74 13.99 -4.53
N SER A 476 -42.77 13.61 -3.77
CA SER A 476 -42.80 13.80 -2.32
C SER A 476 -41.77 12.92 -1.60
N LYS A 477 -41.57 11.67 -2.08
CA LYS A 477 -40.52 10.78 -1.59
C LYS A 477 -39.13 11.34 -1.90
N GLU A 478 -38.90 11.80 -3.12
CA GLU A 478 -37.64 12.44 -3.52
C GLU A 478 -37.38 13.70 -2.68
N ALA A 479 -38.37 14.56 -2.48
CA ALA A 479 -38.25 15.75 -1.65
C ALA A 479 -37.91 15.41 -0.18
N LEU A 480 -38.57 14.40 0.39
CA LEU A 480 -38.29 13.92 1.75
C LEU A 480 -36.88 13.33 1.87
N LEU A 481 -36.45 12.53 0.88
CA LEU A 481 -35.11 11.94 0.84
C LEU A 481 -34.03 13.02 0.68
N ASN A 482 -34.28 14.03 -0.15
CA ASN A 482 -33.38 15.19 -0.32
C ASN A 482 -33.30 16.01 0.98
N GLU A 483 -34.42 16.29 1.65
CA GLU A 483 -34.42 16.99 2.93
C GLU A 483 -33.67 16.19 4.01
N TYR A 484 -33.89 14.88 4.05
CA TYR A 484 -33.18 13.99 4.96
C TYR A 484 -31.67 14.01 4.69
N SER A 485 -31.24 13.88 3.44
CA SER A 485 -29.83 13.91 3.07
C SER A 485 -29.17 15.24 3.46
N LEU A 486 -29.82 16.38 3.20
CA LEU A 486 -29.32 17.70 3.60
C LEU A 486 -29.23 17.86 5.13
N LYS A 487 -30.20 17.30 5.88
CA LYS A 487 -30.19 17.28 7.36
C LYS A 487 -29.08 16.38 7.91
N ALA A 488 -28.88 15.21 7.31
CA ALA A 488 -27.83 14.26 7.67
C ALA A 488 -26.43 14.88 7.46
N ASP A 489 -26.18 15.45 6.27
CA ASP A 489 -24.92 16.15 5.95
C ASP A 489 -24.62 17.28 6.94
N ARG A 490 -25.66 18.02 7.35
CA ARG A 490 -25.52 19.09 8.34
C ARG A 490 -25.12 18.56 9.71
N ILE A 491 -25.79 17.52 10.20
CA ILE A 491 -25.50 16.92 11.51
C ILE A 491 -24.09 16.33 11.51
N HIS A 492 -23.71 15.68 10.40
CA HIS A 492 -22.36 15.19 10.19
C HIS A 492 -21.32 16.30 10.30
N THR A 493 -21.54 17.42 9.58
CA THR A 493 -20.67 18.60 9.65
C THR A 493 -20.54 19.15 11.06
N VAL A 494 -21.64 19.19 11.83
CA VAL A 494 -21.62 19.61 13.25
C VAL A 494 -20.80 18.67 14.11
N GLN A 495 -20.97 17.35 13.95
CA GLN A 495 -20.20 16.34 14.69
C GLN A 495 -18.70 16.43 14.39
N GLN A 496 -18.32 16.60 13.11
CA GLN A 496 -16.91 16.74 12.73
C GLN A 496 -16.29 18.03 13.25
N LEU A 497 -17.02 19.16 13.21
CA LEU A 497 -16.58 20.41 13.86
C LEU A 497 -16.42 20.22 15.38
N LEU A 498 -17.38 19.58 16.06
CA LEU A 498 -17.27 19.33 17.49
C LEU A 498 -16.05 18.47 17.84
N LYS A 499 -15.80 17.39 17.09
CA LYS A 499 -14.58 16.57 17.22
C LYS A 499 -13.33 17.45 17.02
N ALA A 500 -13.27 18.22 15.94
CA ALA A 500 -12.13 19.10 15.65
C ALA A 500 -11.86 20.10 16.78
N TYR A 501 -12.89 20.66 17.43
CA TYR A 501 -12.71 21.63 18.54
C TYR A 501 -12.37 21.01 19.90
N THR A 502 -12.63 19.71 20.11
CA THR A 502 -12.59 19.09 21.44
C THR A 502 -11.57 17.97 21.58
N LEU A 503 -11.31 17.23 20.51
CA LEU A 503 -10.39 16.08 20.51
C LEU A 503 -9.05 16.39 19.86
N PHE A 504 -8.99 17.37 18.96
CA PHE A 504 -7.81 17.71 18.16
C PHE A 504 -7.28 19.10 18.50
N ASP A 505 -6.11 19.15 19.11
CA ASP A 505 -5.41 20.37 19.49
C ASP A 505 -4.28 20.69 18.52
N LYS A 506 -4.10 22.00 18.30
CA LYS A 506 -3.01 22.53 17.49
C LYS A 506 -1.68 22.27 18.20
N ASP A 507 -0.66 21.95 17.41
CA ASP A 507 0.69 21.58 17.82
C ASP A 507 0.79 20.25 18.60
N THR A 508 -0.30 19.48 18.67
CA THR A 508 -0.33 18.13 19.27
C THR A 508 -0.76 17.10 18.23
N GLU A 509 -2.00 17.16 17.75
CA GLU A 509 -2.51 16.24 16.72
C GLU A 509 -2.37 16.81 15.29
N TYR A 510 -2.20 18.12 15.13
CA TYR A 510 -1.94 18.75 13.83
C TYR A 510 -1.23 20.10 13.98
N VAL A 511 -0.63 20.61 12.90
CA VAL A 511 -0.07 21.96 12.79
C VAL A 511 -0.63 22.67 11.57
N VAL A 512 -0.47 23.99 11.52
CA VAL A 512 -0.84 24.80 10.35
C VAL A 512 0.43 25.35 9.72
N MET A 513 0.72 24.97 8.48
CA MET A 513 1.90 25.38 7.72
C MET A 513 1.52 25.67 6.27
N ASP A 514 2.11 26.70 5.66
CA ASP A 514 1.87 27.09 4.27
C ASP A 514 0.37 27.22 3.89
N GLU A 515 -0.43 27.82 4.79
CA GLU A 515 -1.89 27.92 4.64
C GLU A 515 -2.59 26.55 4.42
N SER A 516 -2.07 25.49 5.04
CA SER A 516 -2.65 24.14 5.02
C SER A 516 -2.58 23.48 6.40
N VAL A 517 -3.55 22.62 6.72
CA VAL A 517 -3.52 21.80 7.94
C VAL A 517 -2.72 20.54 7.65
N LYS A 518 -1.76 20.23 8.52
CA LYS A 518 -0.94 19.04 8.40
C LYS A 518 -1.01 18.23 9.68
N ILE A 519 -1.29 16.93 9.57
CA ILE A 519 -1.47 16.03 10.71
C ILE A 519 -0.12 15.82 11.40
N VAL A 520 -0.10 15.83 12.73
CA VAL A 520 1.07 15.46 13.52
C VAL A 520 0.82 14.07 14.10
N ASP A 521 1.78 13.18 13.87
CA ASP A 521 1.84 11.91 14.56
C ASP A 521 2.08 12.17 16.06
N GLU A 522 1.11 11.80 16.89
CA GLU A 522 1.09 12.04 18.34
C GLU A 522 2.26 11.40 19.09
N GLN A 523 2.83 10.29 18.56
CA GLN A 523 3.92 9.56 19.21
C GLN A 523 5.31 10.02 18.73
N THR A 524 5.42 10.50 17.48
CA THR A 524 6.71 10.83 16.87
C THR A 524 6.93 12.34 16.71
N GLY A 525 5.86 13.14 16.85
CA GLY A 525 5.86 14.58 16.60
C GLY A 525 6.12 14.96 15.14
N ARG A 526 6.02 13.99 14.21
CA ARG A 526 6.27 14.19 12.77
C ARG A 526 5.01 14.68 12.08
N ILE A 527 5.17 15.61 11.14
CA ILE A 527 4.07 16.07 10.29
C ILE A 527 3.90 15.09 9.12
N LEU A 528 2.73 14.46 9.05
CA LEU A 528 2.37 13.47 8.05
C LEU A 528 1.84 14.18 6.81
N ASP A 529 2.72 14.40 5.84
CA ASP A 529 2.37 15.12 4.61
C ASP A 529 1.56 14.25 3.63
N GLY A 530 0.63 14.85 2.89
CA GLY A 530 -0.32 14.13 2.02
C GLY A 530 -1.40 13.31 2.77
N ARG A 531 -1.31 13.17 4.09
CA ARG A 531 -2.33 12.52 4.92
C ARG A 531 -3.43 13.49 5.33
N ARG A 532 -4.66 13.02 5.31
CA ARG A 532 -5.86 13.78 5.68
C ARG A 532 -6.71 12.93 6.61
N TYR A 533 -7.40 13.57 7.54
CA TYR A 533 -8.40 12.88 8.35
C TYR A 533 -9.63 12.60 7.49
N SER A 534 -10.11 11.37 7.52
CA SER A 534 -11.24 10.93 6.71
C SER A 534 -12.56 11.56 7.20
N ASP A 535 -13.63 11.34 6.42
CA ASP A 535 -15.01 11.59 6.87
C ASP A 535 -15.33 13.07 7.21
N GLY A 536 -14.69 14.01 6.52
CA GLY A 536 -14.96 15.44 6.70
C GLY A 536 -14.22 16.09 7.90
N LEU A 537 -13.50 15.30 8.71
CA LEU A 537 -12.79 15.80 9.88
C LEU A 537 -11.64 16.75 9.51
N HIS A 538 -10.91 16.47 8.43
CA HIS A 538 -9.82 17.34 8.01
C HIS A 538 -10.34 18.70 7.56
N GLN A 539 -11.44 18.71 6.81
CA GLN A 539 -12.15 19.92 6.40
C GLN A 539 -12.66 20.70 7.62
N ALA A 540 -13.12 19.99 8.67
CA ALA A 540 -13.52 20.61 9.92
C ALA A 540 -12.35 21.31 10.65
N ILE A 541 -11.15 20.71 10.65
CA ILE A 541 -9.94 21.31 11.23
C ILE A 541 -9.45 22.48 10.37
N GLU A 542 -9.47 22.35 9.03
CA GLU A 542 -9.18 23.46 8.11
C GLU A 542 -10.12 24.65 8.38
N ALA A 543 -11.42 24.39 8.52
CA ALA A 543 -12.41 25.40 8.88
C ALA A 543 -12.16 26.00 10.27
N LYS A 544 -11.87 25.18 11.29
CA LYS A 544 -11.53 25.60 12.66
C LYS A 544 -10.38 26.62 12.64
N GLU A 545 -9.33 26.33 11.87
CA GLU A 545 -8.12 27.16 11.79
C GLU A 545 -8.21 28.31 10.77
N ASN A 546 -9.36 28.50 10.09
CA ASN A 546 -9.57 29.47 9.01
C ASN A 546 -8.64 29.28 7.80
N VAL A 547 -8.32 28.02 7.51
CA VAL A 547 -7.54 27.60 6.36
C VAL A 547 -8.49 27.33 5.17
N LYS A 548 -7.99 27.48 3.93
CA LYS A 548 -8.78 27.13 2.74
C LYS A 548 -9.12 25.63 2.78
N ILE A 549 -10.40 25.33 2.81
CA ILE A 549 -10.87 23.93 2.77
C ILE A 549 -10.57 23.37 1.39
N GLU A 550 -9.72 22.34 1.30
CA GLU A 550 -9.55 21.66 0.01
C GLU A 550 -10.72 20.69 -0.24
N ALA A 551 -11.03 20.47 -1.51
CA ALA A 551 -12.11 19.58 -1.93
C ALA A 551 -12.00 18.18 -1.28
N SER A 552 -13.14 17.57 -1.02
CA SER A 552 -13.22 16.19 -0.59
C SER A 552 -12.61 15.29 -1.66
N THR A 553 -11.94 14.23 -1.22
CA THR A 553 -11.25 13.29 -2.09
C THR A 553 -11.88 11.93 -1.96
N GLN A 554 -12.25 11.31 -3.07
CA GLN A 554 -12.77 9.96 -3.11
C GLN A 554 -11.68 8.96 -3.53
N THR A 555 -11.82 7.72 -3.08
CA THR A 555 -10.96 6.61 -3.47
C THR A 555 -11.20 6.26 -4.94
N TYR A 556 -10.14 6.32 -5.77
CA TYR A 556 -10.19 5.90 -7.18
C TYR A 556 -9.68 4.47 -7.35
N ALA A 557 -8.68 4.09 -6.56
CA ALA A 557 -8.11 2.75 -6.60
C ALA A 557 -7.49 2.42 -5.24
N THR A 558 -7.59 1.15 -4.84
CA THR A 558 -7.01 0.66 -3.59
C THR A 558 -6.54 -0.78 -3.77
N VAL A 559 -5.42 -1.15 -3.12
CA VAL A 559 -4.94 -2.53 -3.00
C VAL A 559 -4.16 -2.72 -1.71
N THR A 560 -4.32 -3.87 -1.05
CA THR A 560 -3.43 -4.24 0.05
C THR A 560 -2.11 -4.80 -0.47
N LEU A 561 -1.00 -4.59 0.25
CA LEU A 561 0.29 -5.19 -0.13
C LEU A 561 0.19 -6.72 -0.21
N GLN A 562 -0.61 -7.33 0.66
CA GLN A 562 -0.90 -8.76 0.66
C GLN A 562 -1.42 -9.21 -0.71
N ASN A 563 -2.51 -8.61 -1.18
CA ASN A 563 -3.13 -8.99 -2.45
C ASN A 563 -2.27 -8.59 -3.65
N TYR A 564 -1.51 -7.50 -3.57
CA TYR A 564 -0.55 -7.13 -4.60
C TYR A 564 0.51 -8.22 -4.81
N PHE A 565 1.19 -8.67 -3.74
CA PHE A 565 2.23 -9.68 -3.86
C PHE A 565 1.72 -11.09 -4.20
N ARG A 566 0.45 -11.40 -3.88
CA ARG A 566 -0.20 -12.65 -4.30
C ARG A 566 -0.42 -12.76 -5.81
N MET A 567 -0.32 -11.66 -6.57
CA MET A 567 -0.46 -11.69 -8.03
C MET A 567 0.77 -12.23 -8.76
N TYR A 568 1.94 -12.25 -8.11
CA TYR A 568 3.16 -12.71 -8.75
C TYR A 568 3.12 -14.22 -9.01
N HIS A 569 3.60 -14.66 -10.18
CA HIS A 569 3.77 -16.08 -10.47
C HIS A 569 4.65 -16.77 -9.42
N LYS A 570 5.75 -16.10 -9.03
CA LYS A 570 6.67 -16.57 -7.99
C LYS A 570 7.09 -15.44 -7.07
N LEU A 571 6.93 -15.66 -5.77
CA LEU A 571 7.29 -14.73 -4.71
C LEU A 571 8.32 -15.38 -3.79
N CYS A 572 9.34 -14.65 -3.40
CA CYS A 572 10.31 -15.08 -2.39
C CYS A 572 10.78 -13.89 -1.55
N GLY A 573 11.53 -14.16 -0.48
CA GLY A 573 12.11 -13.07 0.29
C GLY A 573 13.20 -13.50 1.24
N MET A 574 13.92 -12.51 1.73
CA MET A 574 15.00 -12.71 2.69
C MET A 574 14.83 -11.77 3.88
N THR A 575 15.16 -12.27 5.06
CA THR A 575 15.18 -11.47 6.28
C THR A 575 16.06 -12.16 7.32
N GLY A 576 16.44 -11.44 8.38
CA GLY A 576 17.12 -12.03 9.53
C GLY A 576 16.18 -12.70 10.53
N THR A 577 14.87 -12.47 10.43
CA THR A 577 13.91 -12.81 11.49
C THR A 577 12.51 -13.14 10.94
N ALA A 578 12.36 -14.28 10.25
CA ALA A 578 11.08 -14.76 9.69
C ALA A 578 10.42 -15.88 10.51
N GLU A 579 11.18 -16.65 11.28
CA GLU A 579 10.70 -17.85 11.98
C GLU A 579 9.54 -17.54 12.93
N THR A 580 9.51 -16.34 13.53
CA THR A 580 8.43 -15.93 14.43
C THR A 580 7.09 -15.79 13.72
N GLU A 581 7.09 -15.35 12.46
CA GLU A 581 5.90 -15.10 11.64
C GLU A 581 5.66 -16.18 10.58
N ALA A 582 6.35 -17.32 10.67
CA ALA A 582 6.28 -18.37 9.64
C ALA A 582 4.85 -18.88 9.39
N ALA A 583 4.01 -18.89 10.42
CA ALA A 583 2.60 -19.26 10.29
C ALA A 583 1.82 -18.22 9.48
N GLU A 584 1.99 -16.92 9.78
CA GLU A 584 1.35 -15.82 9.05
C GLU A 584 1.78 -15.79 7.58
N LEU A 585 3.09 -15.93 7.33
CA LEU A 585 3.66 -15.96 5.98
C LEU A 585 3.12 -17.12 5.13
N TRP A 586 2.91 -18.29 5.75
CA TRP A 586 2.29 -19.43 5.08
C TRP A 586 0.78 -19.25 4.87
N ASP A 587 0.07 -18.74 5.88
CA ASP A 587 -1.38 -18.59 5.82
C ASP A 587 -1.82 -17.58 4.75
N ILE A 588 -1.10 -16.46 4.64
CA ILE A 588 -1.39 -15.38 3.69
C ILE A 588 -0.76 -15.63 2.32
N TYR A 589 0.54 -15.90 2.27
CA TYR A 589 1.32 -15.91 1.02
C TYR A 589 1.73 -17.30 0.54
N LYS A 590 1.48 -18.36 1.33
CA LYS A 590 1.96 -19.73 1.07
C LYS A 590 3.50 -19.81 0.98
N LEU A 591 4.19 -18.92 1.70
CA LEU A 591 5.64 -18.86 1.74
C LEU A 591 6.18 -19.68 2.91
N ASP A 592 7.08 -20.61 2.60
CA ASP A 592 7.74 -21.44 3.60
C ASP A 592 9.05 -20.79 4.08
N VAL A 593 9.32 -20.83 5.39
CA VAL A 593 10.53 -20.24 5.99
C VAL A 593 11.61 -21.29 6.18
N VAL A 594 12.79 -21.03 5.63
CA VAL A 594 13.98 -21.88 5.77
C VAL A 594 15.09 -21.10 6.46
N THR A 595 15.46 -21.53 7.66
CA THR A 595 16.61 -20.99 8.40
C THR A 595 17.91 -21.46 7.78
N ILE A 596 18.70 -20.51 7.27
CA ILE A 596 20.00 -20.76 6.66
C ILE A 596 21.07 -20.78 7.76
N PRO A 597 21.98 -21.77 7.78
CA PRO A 597 23.08 -21.78 8.74
C PRO A 597 24.00 -20.58 8.53
N THR A 598 24.61 -20.07 9.61
CA THR A 598 25.61 -19.01 9.52
C THR A 598 26.93 -19.55 8.96
N ASN A 599 27.66 -18.72 8.22
CA ASN A 599 28.98 -19.10 7.70
C ASN A 599 29.97 -19.41 8.84
N LEU A 600 29.94 -18.59 9.90
CA LEU A 600 30.72 -18.74 11.11
C LEU A 600 29.80 -18.83 12.34
N PRO A 601 30.17 -19.60 13.38
CA PRO A 601 29.36 -19.71 14.58
C PRO A 601 29.32 -18.40 15.35
N GLY A 602 28.12 -17.96 15.76
CA GLY A 602 27.95 -16.76 16.57
C GLY A 602 28.47 -16.95 18.00
N ILE A 603 29.31 -16.02 18.47
CA ILE A 603 29.88 -16.01 19.84
C ILE A 603 29.39 -14.82 20.68
N ARG A 604 28.35 -14.11 20.20
CA ARG A 604 27.74 -12.96 20.88
C ARG A 604 27.16 -13.39 22.24
N LYS A 605 27.36 -12.56 23.27
CA LYS A 605 26.80 -12.78 24.60
C LYS A 605 25.50 -11.98 24.77
N ASP A 606 24.37 -12.68 24.86
CA ASP A 606 23.08 -12.06 25.12
C ASP A 606 22.77 -12.15 26.62
N GLU A 607 22.82 -11.01 27.31
CA GLU A 607 22.62 -10.91 28.75
C GLU A 607 21.13 -10.87 29.12
N GLN A 608 20.80 -11.16 30.39
CA GLN A 608 19.43 -11.07 30.90
C GLN A 608 18.99 -9.62 31.08
N ASP A 609 17.69 -9.36 30.91
CA ASP A 609 17.11 -8.02 31.05
C ASP A 609 17.33 -7.44 32.46
N LEU A 610 17.77 -6.18 32.53
CA LEU A 610 17.84 -5.43 33.78
C LEU A 610 16.52 -4.71 33.99
N VAL A 611 15.76 -5.10 35.03
CA VAL A 611 14.44 -4.52 35.29
C VAL A 611 14.51 -3.54 36.46
N TYR A 612 13.96 -2.34 36.24
CA TYR A 612 13.93 -1.21 37.17
C TYR A 612 12.50 -0.82 37.53
N LYS A 613 12.31 -0.18 38.70
CA LYS A 613 10.99 0.28 39.13
C LYS A 613 10.53 1.49 38.33
N THR A 614 11.43 2.45 38.08
CA THR A 614 11.11 3.73 37.41
C THR A 614 11.92 3.97 36.13
N LYS A 615 11.39 4.78 35.20
CA LYS A 615 12.12 5.19 33.98
C LYS A 615 13.41 5.97 34.31
N ARG A 616 13.39 6.76 35.39
CA ARG A 616 14.54 7.57 35.82
C ARG A 616 15.75 6.72 36.19
N GLU A 617 15.55 5.64 36.94
CA GLU A 617 16.61 4.69 37.32
C GLU A 617 17.16 3.95 36.11
N LYS A 618 16.25 3.49 35.24
CA LYS A 618 16.59 2.83 33.97
C LYS A 618 17.54 3.68 33.13
N TYR A 619 17.18 4.95 32.84
CA TYR A 619 18.02 5.82 32.01
C TYR A 619 19.36 6.16 32.65
N LYS A 620 19.40 6.31 33.99
CA LYS A 620 20.68 6.48 34.68
C LYS A 620 21.58 5.27 34.48
N ALA A 621 21.06 4.05 34.65
CA ALA A 621 21.83 2.82 34.47
C ALA A 621 22.29 2.62 33.01
N VAL A 622 21.46 2.98 32.03
CA VAL A 622 21.82 2.99 30.61
C VAL A 622 23.03 3.90 30.37
N ILE A 623 23.02 5.12 30.91
CA ILE A 623 24.13 6.09 30.74
C ILE A 623 25.40 5.59 31.42
N ASP A 624 25.29 5.06 32.64
CA ASP A 624 26.43 4.52 33.38
C ASP A 624 27.08 3.34 32.63
N ASP A 625 26.27 2.49 31.96
CA ASP A 625 26.79 1.40 31.12
C ASP A 625 27.45 1.90 29.83
N ILE A 626 26.85 2.90 29.15
CA ILE A 626 27.46 3.54 27.97
C ILE A 626 28.81 4.15 28.33
N GLU A 627 28.91 4.84 29.47
CA GLU A 627 30.16 5.43 29.94
C GLU A 627 31.24 4.36 30.20
N ARG A 628 30.88 3.27 30.87
CA ARG A 628 31.76 2.12 31.12
C ARG A 628 32.27 1.49 29.82
N LEU A 629 31.39 1.27 28.83
CA LEU A 629 31.74 0.70 27.53
C LEU A 629 32.68 1.61 26.75
N ARG A 630 32.39 2.91 26.74
CA ARG A 630 33.22 3.92 26.06
C ARG A 630 34.61 4.05 26.69
N GLN A 631 34.71 4.03 28.02
CA GLN A 631 36.01 4.05 28.73
C GLN A 631 36.86 2.81 28.41
N ALA A 632 36.22 1.68 28.11
CA ALA A 632 36.89 0.46 27.63
C ALA A 632 37.20 0.49 26.12
N GLY A 633 36.96 1.60 25.42
CA GLY A 633 37.16 1.72 23.97
C GLY A 633 36.14 0.97 23.12
N ARG A 634 35.07 0.43 23.70
CA ARG A 634 34.04 -0.34 22.99
C ARG A 634 32.98 0.58 22.39
N PRO A 635 32.58 0.38 21.12
CA PRO A 635 31.43 1.07 20.56
C PRO A 635 30.12 0.54 21.14
N SER A 636 29.13 1.43 21.27
CA SER A 636 27.77 1.09 21.70
C SER A 636 26.71 1.60 20.72
N LEU A 637 25.78 0.71 20.38
CA LEU A 637 24.55 1.04 19.67
C LEU A 637 23.38 0.98 20.65
N VAL A 638 22.74 2.12 20.86
CA VAL A 638 21.65 2.29 21.82
C VAL A 638 20.32 2.32 21.06
N GLY A 639 19.48 1.29 21.24
CA GLY A 639 18.17 1.21 20.60
C GLY A 639 17.07 1.78 21.49
N THR A 640 16.32 2.75 20.98
CA THR A 640 15.13 3.33 21.63
C THR A 640 13.87 3.01 20.83
N THR A 641 12.69 3.13 21.43
CA THR A 641 11.38 2.86 20.80
C THR A 641 10.77 4.10 20.12
N SER A 642 11.11 5.31 20.59
CA SER A 642 10.61 6.56 20.04
C SER A 642 11.69 7.63 19.87
N VAL A 643 11.40 8.62 19.02
CA VAL A 643 12.27 9.78 18.78
C VAL A 643 12.39 10.63 20.05
N GLU A 644 11.29 10.78 20.80
CA GLU A 644 11.28 11.51 22.07
C GLU A 644 12.28 10.93 23.08
N ILE A 645 12.32 9.60 23.21
CA ILE A 645 13.26 8.91 24.09
C ILE A 645 14.70 9.08 23.59
N SER A 646 14.93 9.01 22.28
CA SER A 646 16.24 9.28 21.67
C SER A 646 16.74 10.70 21.98
N GLU A 647 15.88 11.71 21.85
CA GLU A 647 16.21 13.12 22.16
C GLU A 647 16.41 13.35 23.66
N LEU A 648 15.60 12.71 24.51
CA LEU A 648 15.78 12.72 25.96
C LEU A 648 17.15 12.14 26.33
N LEU A 649 17.49 10.96 25.82
CA LEU A 649 18.76 10.30 26.10
C LEU A 649 19.95 11.11 25.55
N SER A 650 19.79 11.69 24.35
CA SER A 650 20.78 12.60 23.76
C SER A 650 21.07 13.78 24.69
N ARG A 651 20.04 14.46 25.21
CA ARG A 651 20.20 15.57 26.16
C ARG A 651 20.94 15.13 27.43
N MET A 652 20.61 13.96 27.97
CA MET A 652 21.29 13.43 29.17
C MET A 652 22.76 13.06 28.91
N LEU A 653 23.08 12.49 27.74
CA LEU A 653 24.46 12.20 27.34
C LEU A 653 25.27 13.50 27.10
N LYS A 654 24.65 14.55 26.54
CA LYS A 654 25.28 15.88 26.41
C LYS A 654 25.63 16.47 27.77
N GLN A 655 24.76 16.34 28.77
CA GLN A 655 25.03 16.81 30.15
C GLN A 655 26.25 16.12 30.78
N LYS A 656 26.54 14.87 30.38
CA LYS A 656 27.70 14.08 30.80
C LYS A 656 28.93 14.26 29.89
N ASN A 657 28.87 15.15 28.89
CA ASN A 657 29.93 15.35 27.90
C ASN A 657 30.33 14.07 27.14
N ILE A 658 29.35 13.21 26.83
CA ILE A 658 29.55 12.01 26.01
C ILE A 658 29.20 12.34 24.55
N PRO A 659 30.17 12.39 23.62
CA PRO A 659 29.91 12.54 22.19
C PRO A 659 29.11 11.35 21.68
N HIS A 660 28.05 11.62 20.92
CA HIS A 660 27.19 10.60 20.35
C HIS A 660 26.51 11.13 19.08
N ASN A 661 26.03 10.20 18.26
CA ASN A 661 25.19 10.49 17.11
C ASN A 661 23.77 9.94 17.35
N VAL A 662 22.76 10.58 16.75
CA VAL A 662 21.36 10.16 16.84
C VAL A 662 20.83 9.88 15.44
N LEU A 663 20.21 8.70 15.27
CA LEU A 663 19.58 8.24 14.04
C LEU A 663 18.06 8.24 14.24
N ASN A 664 17.37 9.12 13.51
CA ASN A 664 15.92 9.36 13.65
C ASN A 664 15.13 8.98 12.39
N ALA A 665 15.68 8.18 11.48
CA ALA A 665 15.07 7.78 10.21
C ALA A 665 14.61 8.97 9.32
N LYS A 666 15.34 10.10 9.35
CA LYS A 666 15.03 11.33 8.59
C LYS A 666 15.88 11.51 7.34
N GLN A 667 17.14 11.06 7.37
CA GLN A 667 18.09 11.26 6.27
C GLN A 667 18.88 9.98 6.02
N HIS A 668 18.32 9.07 5.22
CA HIS A 668 18.89 7.73 5.01
C HIS A 668 20.36 7.74 4.56
N ALA A 669 20.76 8.67 3.69
CA ALA A 669 22.15 8.79 3.24
C ALA A 669 23.11 9.20 4.38
N ARG A 670 22.74 10.21 5.18
CA ARG A 670 23.55 10.65 6.33
C ARG A 670 23.58 9.59 7.43
N GLU A 671 22.47 8.89 7.64
CA GLU A 671 22.38 7.79 8.58
C GLU A 671 23.28 6.63 8.17
N ALA A 672 23.32 6.26 6.89
CA ALA A 672 24.22 5.22 6.40
C ALA A 672 25.69 5.58 6.68
N GLN A 673 26.08 6.85 6.53
CA GLN A 673 27.42 7.30 6.89
C GLN A 673 27.69 7.18 8.40
N VAL A 674 26.76 7.64 9.24
CA VAL A 674 26.90 7.54 10.70
C VAL A 674 26.97 6.07 11.15
N VAL A 675 26.19 5.17 10.53
CA VAL A 675 26.20 3.73 10.82
C VAL A 675 27.54 3.08 10.43
N ALA A 676 28.15 3.52 9.32
CA ALA A 676 29.46 3.03 8.92
C ALA A 676 30.56 3.42 9.93
N GLU A 677 30.43 4.60 10.56
CA GLU A 677 31.35 5.09 11.59
C GLU A 677 31.03 4.56 13.01
N ALA A 678 29.83 4.01 13.22
CA ALA A 678 29.36 3.52 14.52
C ALA A 678 30.20 2.35 15.09
N GLY A 679 30.99 1.68 14.25
CA GLY A 679 31.86 0.58 14.64
C GLY A 679 33.25 0.99 15.11
N PHE A 680 33.56 2.30 15.17
CA PHE A 680 34.85 2.79 15.65
C PHE A 680 34.96 2.82 17.18
N ALA A 681 36.20 2.75 17.68
CA ALA A 681 36.47 2.67 19.12
C ALA A 681 35.83 3.84 19.90
N GLY A 682 35.05 3.51 20.93
CA GLY A 682 34.35 4.47 21.77
C GLY A 682 33.22 5.27 21.10
N ALA A 683 32.80 4.91 19.89
CA ALA A 683 31.66 5.52 19.22
C ALA A 683 30.34 5.17 19.94
N VAL A 684 29.49 6.16 20.15
CA VAL A 684 28.15 5.99 20.74
C VAL A 684 27.11 6.43 19.72
N THR A 685 26.22 5.52 19.35
CA THR A 685 25.17 5.80 18.36
C THR A 685 23.82 5.45 18.96
N ILE A 686 22.90 6.39 18.96
CA ILE A 686 21.50 6.19 19.38
C ILE A 686 20.67 5.98 18.12
N ALA A 687 19.89 4.90 18.08
CA ALA A 687 19.00 4.58 16.98
C ALA A 687 17.56 4.47 17.48
N THR A 688 16.69 5.31 16.92
CA THR A 688 15.24 5.17 17.11
C THR A 688 14.74 3.97 16.30
N ASN A 689 14.05 3.04 16.96
CA ASN A 689 13.59 1.76 16.42
C ASN A 689 14.69 1.02 15.65
N MET A 690 14.59 1.05 14.33
CA MET A 690 15.52 0.37 13.41
C MET A 690 16.16 1.34 12.42
N ALA A 691 16.33 2.62 12.80
CA ALA A 691 17.07 3.58 11.99
C ALA A 691 18.46 3.03 11.61
N GLY A 692 18.92 3.28 10.37
CA GLY A 692 20.13 2.66 9.84
C GLY A 692 19.97 1.19 9.38
N ARG A 693 18.75 0.76 9.04
CA ARG A 693 18.51 -0.57 8.42
C ARG A 693 19.14 -0.71 7.04
N GLY A 694 19.48 -1.96 6.70
CA GLY A 694 20.15 -2.30 5.44
C GLY A 694 21.63 -1.88 5.37
N THR A 695 22.18 -1.24 6.40
CA THR A 695 23.61 -0.86 6.48
C THR A 695 24.33 -1.66 7.57
N ASP A 696 25.50 -2.19 7.22
CA ASP A 696 26.33 -3.00 8.11
C ASP A 696 27.26 -2.12 8.99
N ILE A 697 27.40 -2.47 10.27
CA ILE A 697 28.33 -1.82 11.20
C ILE A 697 29.62 -2.62 11.20
N LYS A 698 30.63 -2.15 10.47
CA LYS A 698 31.95 -2.79 10.42
C LYS A 698 32.78 -2.36 11.62
N LEU A 699 33.36 -3.33 12.33
CA LEU A 699 34.21 -3.04 13.49
C LEU A 699 35.55 -2.45 13.05
N GLY A 700 35.92 -1.31 13.62
CA GLY A 700 37.21 -0.66 13.39
C GLY A 700 38.40 -1.42 14.02
N PRO A 701 39.65 -0.99 13.73
CA PRO A 701 40.84 -1.59 14.33
C PRO A 701 40.81 -1.53 15.87
N GLY A 702 41.18 -2.61 16.55
CA GLY A 702 41.24 -2.69 18.02
C GLY A 702 39.90 -2.96 18.73
N VAL A 703 38.77 -2.92 18.01
CA VAL A 703 37.43 -3.07 18.60
C VAL A 703 37.10 -4.52 18.92
N LYS A 704 37.60 -5.48 18.12
CA LYS A 704 37.37 -6.91 18.36
C LYS A 704 38.01 -7.35 19.69
N GLU A 705 39.23 -6.88 19.94
CA GLU A 705 39.99 -7.13 21.16
C GLU A 705 39.32 -6.49 22.39
N ALA A 706 38.69 -5.32 22.21
CA ALA A 706 37.92 -4.67 23.26
C ALA A 706 36.59 -5.41 23.60
N GLY A 707 36.22 -6.46 22.84
CA GLY A 707 34.99 -7.25 23.06
C GLY A 707 33.88 -6.95 22.05
N GLY A 708 34.18 -6.24 20.96
CA GLY A 708 33.26 -5.95 19.87
C GLY A 708 32.13 -4.98 20.21
N LEU A 709 31.17 -4.86 19.29
CA LEU A 709 30.03 -3.95 19.41
C LEU A 709 29.09 -4.36 20.55
N ALA A 710 28.76 -3.41 21.42
CA ALA A 710 27.76 -3.58 22.46
C ALA A 710 26.41 -3.02 22.02
N ILE A 711 25.35 -3.81 22.17
CA ILE A 711 23.96 -3.39 21.93
C ILE A 711 23.30 -3.08 23.27
N VAL A 712 22.73 -1.89 23.40
CA VAL A 712 22.03 -1.41 24.59
C VAL A 712 20.58 -1.10 24.21
N GLY A 713 19.65 -1.99 24.57
CA GLY A 713 18.22 -1.73 24.39
C GLY A 713 17.67 -0.95 25.58
N THR A 714 17.06 0.22 25.36
CA THR A 714 16.50 1.05 26.46
C THR A 714 15.10 0.64 26.87
N GLU A 715 14.49 -0.28 26.10
CA GLU A 715 13.13 -0.80 26.25
C GLU A 715 13.00 -2.09 25.43
N ARG A 716 11.89 -2.81 25.66
CA ARG A 716 11.45 -3.94 24.83
C ARG A 716 10.44 -3.44 23.81
N HIS A 717 10.63 -3.79 22.54
CA HIS A 717 9.63 -3.46 21.52
C HIS A 717 8.40 -4.35 21.67
N GLU A 718 7.29 -3.95 21.05
CA GLU A 718 6.05 -4.75 21.02
C GLU A 718 6.26 -6.13 20.40
N SER A 719 7.16 -6.21 19.40
CA SER A 719 7.54 -7.47 18.75
C SER A 719 8.94 -7.92 19.15
N ARG A 720 9.06 -9.21 19.45
CA ARG A 720 10.33 -9.92 19.69
C ARG A 720 11.24 -9.90 18.47
N ARG A 721 10.66 -9.77 17.28
CA ARG A 721 11.37 -9.69 16.01
C ARG A 721 12.28 -8.47 15.96
N VAL A 722 11.75 -7.29 16.30
CA VAL A 722 12.51 -6.02 16.32
C VAL A 722 13.65 -6.10 17.33
N ASP A 723 13.40 -6.66 18.52
CA ASP A 723 14.45 -6.91 19.51
C ASP A 723 15.57 -7.83 18.97
N ARG A 724 15.20 -8.91 18.25
CA ARG A 724 16.17 -9.82 17.61
C ARG A 724 16.97 -9.12 16.51
N GLN A 725 16.34 -8.24 15.73
CA GLN A 725 17.04 -7.44 14.71
C GLN A 725 18.05 -6.48 15.34
N LEU A 726 17.68 -5.80 16.44
CA LEU A 726 18.58 -4.94 17.19
C LEU A 726 19.78 -5.72 17.73
N ARG A 727 19.55 -6.90 18.35
CA ARG A 727 20.63 -7.81 18.78
C ARG A 727 21.52 -8.24 17.63
N GLY A 728 20.92 -8.58 16.49
CA GLY A 728 21.60 -9.00 15.26
C GLY A 728 22.52 -7.94 14.64
N ARG A 729 22.50 -6.69 15.14
CA ARG A 729 23.48 -5.67 14.74
C ARG A 729 24.89 -5.99 15.25
N SER A 730 25.03 -6.77 16.32
CA SER A 730 26.31 -7.21 16.88
C SER A 730 26.58 -8.71 16.65
N GLY A 731 27.86 -9.10 16.71
CA GLY A 731 28.32 -10.48 16.61
C GLY A 731 28.25 -11.10 15.21
N ARG A 732 28.44 -10.27 14.16
CA ARG A 732 28.32 -10.68 12.76
C ARG A 732 29.55 -11.47 12.31
N GLN A 733 29.35 -12.48 11.45
CA GLN A 733 30.44 -13.35 10.95
C GLN A 733 31.35 -13.89 12.07
N GLY A 734 30.78 -14.25 13.23
CA GLY A 734 31.53 -14.78 14.37
C GLY A 734 32.31 -13.74 15.18
N ASP A 735 32.10 -12.44 14.94
CA ASP A 735 32.72 -11.39 15.75
C ASP A 735 32.26 -11.45 17.23
N PRO A 736 33.11 -11.00 18.18
CA PRO A 736 32.69 -10.83 19.55
C PRO A 736 31.66 -9.71 19.67
N GLY A 737 30.82 -9.79 20.68
CA GLY A 737 29.79 -8.79 20.92
C GLY A 737 28.94 -9.09 22.15
N SER A 738 28.17 -8.11 22.60
CA SER A 738 27.25 -8.27 23.73
C SER A 738 25.94 -7.54 23.50
N THR A 739 24.85 -8.05 24.08
CA THR A 739 23.55 -7.37 24.07
C THR A 739 22.98 -7.30 25.48
N GLN A 740 22.45 -6.14 25.85
CA GLN A 740 21.86 -5.88 27.16
C GLN A 740 20.60 -5.04 26.98
N PHE A 741 19.48 -5.46 27.56
CA PHE A 741 18.25 -4.68 27.60
C PHE A 741 18.00 -4.14 29.02
N PHE A 742 17.50 -2.91 29.09
CA PHE A 742 17.11 -2.19 30.29
C PHE A 742 15.60 -1.93 30.20
N VAL A 743 14.82 -2.37 31.18
CA VAL A 743 13.34 -2.30 31.16
C VAL A 743 12.85 -1.68 32.46
N SER A 744 11.78 -0.91 32.42
CA SER A 744 11.08 -0.37 33.58
C SER A 744 9.64 -0.89 33.65
N LEU A 745 9.09 -1.01 34.86
CA LEU A 745 7.65 -1.27 35.05
C LEU A 745 6.75 -0.15 34.53
N GLU A 746 7.30 1.05 34.37
CA GLU A 746 6.62 2.23 33.81
C GLU A 746 6.66 2.26 32.27
N ASP A 747 7.39 1.35 31.63
CA ASP A 747 7.46 1.28 30.16
C ASP A 747 6.11 0.84 29.58
N ASP A 748 5.79 1.29 28.37
CA ASP A 748 4.44 1.17 27.82
C ASP A 748 4.03 -0.30 27.61
N LEU A 749 4.95 -1.15 27.18
CA LEU A 749 4.76 -2.61 27.13
C LEU A 749 4.37 -3.19 28.50
N MET A 750 4.98 -2.72 29.59
CA MET A 750 4.69 -3.23 30.94
C MET A 750 3.38 -2.68 31.50
N ARG A 751 3.02 -1.45 31.14
CA ARG A 751 1.74 -0.81 31.51
C ARG A 751 0.55 -1.57 30.91
N MET A 752 0.67 -2.07 29.69
CA MET A 752 -0.39 -2.85 29.03
C MET A 752 -0.69 -4.19 29.73
N PHE A 753 0.26 -4.74 30.49
CA PHE A 753 0.14 -6.08 31.10
C PHE A 753 0.25 -6.04 32.63
N GLY A 754 -0.75 -5.43 33.28
CA GLY A 754 -1.04 -5.63 34.70
C GLY A 754 0.13 -5.33 35.64
N SER A 755 0.86 -4.24 35.37
CA SER A 755 2.00 -3.76 36.16
C SER A 755 1.69 -3.67 37.67
N GLU A 756 0.44 -3.38 38.04
CA GLU A 756 -0.01 -3.27 39.44
C GLU A 756 0.15 -4.57 40.24
N ARG A 757 -0.07 -5.75 39.63
CA ARG A 757 0.12 -7.03 40.33
C ARG A 757 1.58 -7.34 40.57
N ILE A 758 2.45 -6.98 39.62
CA ILE A 758 3.90 -7.22 39.73
C ILE A 758 4.51 -6.19 40.69
N ALA A 759 4.14 -4.91 40.56
CA ALA A 759 4.57 -3.83 41.43
C ALA A 759 4.14 -4.07 42.89
N SER A 760 2.88 -4.49 43.14
CA SER A 760 2.41 -4.80 44.50
C SER A 760 3.08 -6.03 45.11
N LEU A 761 3.47 -7.02 44.30
CA LEU A 761 4.28 -8.16 44.75
C LEU A 761 5.71 -7.72 45.10
N MET A 762 6.27 -6.79 44.33
CA MET A 762 7.59 -6.21 44.57
C MET A 762 7.65 -5.36 45.83
N ASP A 763 6.63 -4.53 46.07
CA ASP A 763 6.50 -3.74 47.30
C ASP A 763 6.34 -4.66 48.53
N ARG A 764 5.66 -5.81 48.39
CA ARG A 764 5.57 -6.84 49.44
C ARG A 764 6.88 -7.61 49.67
N MET A 765 7.71 -7.75 48.64
CA MET A 765 9.01 -8.44 48.71
C MET A 765 10.15 -7.54 49.21
N GLY A 766 9.91 -6.23 49.38
CA GLY A 766 10.84 -5.31 50.02
C GLY A 766 11.97 -4.78 49.13
N TYR A 767 11.83 -4.87 47.80
CA TYR A 767 12.78 -4.27 46.86
C TYR A 767 12.83 -2.74 47.02
N LYS A 768 14.03 -2.18 47.17
CA LYS A 768 14.22 -0.73 47.37
C LYS A 768 14.46 -0.01 46.04
N GLU A 769 14.18 1.29 46.02
CA GLU A 769 14.58 2.18 44.92
C GLU A 769 16.09 2.05 44.67
N GLY A 770 16.47 1.78 43.41
CA GLY A 770 17.84 1.53 42.96
C GLY A 770 18.30 0.07 42.84
N GLU A 771 17.51 -0.94 43.25
CA GLU A 771 17.89 -2.35 43.10
C GLU A 771 17.52 -2.91 41.71
N VAL A 772 18.48 -3.56 41.05
CA VAL A 772 18.28 -4.22 39.74
C VAL A 772 17.66 -5.58 39.95
N ILE A 773 16.56 -5.86 39.24
CA ILE A 773 15.91 -7.16 39.30
C ILE A 773 16.32 -7.98 38.08
N GLN A 774 17.12 -9.01 38.32
CA GLN A 774 17.42 -10.05 37.33
C GLN A 774 16.74 -11.34 37.78
N HIS A 775 15.53 -11.59 37.25
CA HIS A 775 14.83 -12.84 37.53
C HIS A 775 14.17 -13.40 36.27
N SER A 776 14.47 -14.66 35.95
CA SER A 776 13.97 -15.35 34.74
C SER A 776 12.45 -15.38 34.61
N MET A 777 11.72 -15.28 35.73
CA MET A 777 10.26 -15.15 35.74
C MET A 777 9.80 -13.86 35.07
N ILE A 778 10.48 -12.74 35.30
CA ILE A 778 10.08 -11.42 34.77
C ILE A 778 10.36 -11.36 33.28
N SER A 779 11.52 -11.83 32.82
CA SER A 779 11.83 -11.93 31.38
C SER A 779 10.81 -12.81 30.64
N LYS A 780 10.35 -13.93 31.24
CA LYS A 780 9.28 -14.76 30.66
C LYS A 780 7.92 -14.05 30.63
N SER A 781 7.62 -13.21 31.61
CA SER A 781 6.39 -12.41 31.61
C SER A 781 6.41 -11.34 30.52
N ILE A 782 7.55 -10.69 30.31
CA ILE A 782 7.77 -9.75 29.19
C ILE A 782 7.57 -10.48 27.85
N GLU A 783 8.17 -11.67 27.69
CA GLU A 783 8.03 -12.44 26.44
C GLU A 783 6.56 -12.82 26.16
N ARG A 784 5.78 -13.15 27.20
CA ARG A 784 4.34 -13.42 27.07
C ARG A 784 3.55 -12.17 26.70
N ALA A 785 3.91 -11.02 27.24
CA ALA A 785 3.33 -9.73 26.89
C ALA A 785 3.56 -9.43 25.41
N GLN A 786 4.81 -9.51 24.93
CA GLN A 786 5.14 -9.32 23.51
C GLN A 786 4.36 -10.28 22.61
N LYS A 787 4.31 -11.58 22.96
CA LYS A 787 3.55 -12.58 22.18
C LYS A 787 2.06 -12.24 22.06
N LYS A 788 1.46 -11.71 23.14
CA LYS A 788 0.04 -11.34 23.11
C LYS A 788 -0.21 -10.10 22.25
N VAL A 789 0.70 -9.13 22.23
CA VAL A 789 0.64 -7.98 21.31
C VAL A 789 0.83 -8.44 19.86
N GLU A 790 1.80 -9.33 19.60
CA GLU A 790 2.02 -9.95 18.28
C GLU A 790 0.74 -10.66 17.76
N GLU A 791 0.10 -11.48 18.60
CA GLU A 791 -1.15 -12.19 18.27
C GLU A 791 -2.31 -11.22 17.97
N ASN A 792 -2.39 -10.09 18.69
CA ASN A 792 -3.41 -9.08 18.43
C ASN A 792 -3.16 -8.33 17.11
N ASN A 793 -1.93 -7.91 16.86
CA ASN A 793 -1.53 -7.23 15.62
C ASN A 793 -1.79 -8.14 14.40
N PHE A 794 -1.53 -9.44 14.53
CA PHE A 794 -1.89 -10.43 13.54
C PHE A 794 -3.41 -10.48 13.30
N GLY A 795 -4.23 -10.44 14.36
CA GLY A 795 -5.68 -10.39 14.26
C GLY A 795 -6.19 -9.19 13.46
N ILE A 796 -5.61 -8.00 13.67
CA ILE A 796 -5.94 -6.77 12.94
C ILE A 796 -5.60 -6.92 11.45
N ARG A 797 -4.37 -7.36 11.13
CA ARG A 797 -3.94 -7.57 9.74
C ARG A 797 -4.77 -8.63 9.02
N LYS A 798 -5.11 -9.72 9.71
CA LYS A 798 -5.95 -10.77 9.16
C LYS A 798 -7.34 -10.25 8.79
N ARG A 799 -7.97 -9.48 9.69
CA ARG A 799 -9.27 -8.86 9.40
C ARG A 799 -9.19 -7.90 8.21
N LEU A 800 -8.17 -7.04 8.18
CA LEU A 800 -7.91 -6.14 7.04
C LEU A 800 -7.90 -6.91 5.71
N LEU A 801 -7.12 -8.00 5.66
CA LEU A 801 -7.04 -8.86 4.48
C LEU A 801 -8.37 -9.50 4.13
N GLU A 802 -9.16 -9.95 5.12
CA GLU A 802 -10.46 -10.57 4.89
C GLU A 802 -11.48 -9.60 4.25
N TYR A 803 -11.46 -8.31 4.62
CA TYR A 803 -12.25 -7.28 3.97
C TYR A 803 -11.75 -6.99 2.54
N ASP A 804 -10.43 -6.85 2.37
CA ASP A 804 -9.87 -6.61 1.04
C ASP A 804 -9.99 -7.83 0.11
N ASP A 805 -10.04 -9.07 0.62
CA ASP A 805 -10.28 -10.27 -0.18
C ASP A 805 -11.67 -10.25 -0.86
N VAL A 806 -12.66 -9.60 -0.25
CA VAL A 806 -13.97 -9.36 -0.88
C VAL A 806 -13.82 -8.36 -2.02
N MET A 807 -13.15 -7.23 -1.75
CA MET A 807 -12.88 -6.20 -2.76
C MET A 807 -12.01 -6.71 -3.90
N ASN A 808 -11.03 -7.57 -3.62
CA ASN A 808 -10.10 -8.11 -4.60
C ASN A 808 -10.81 -9.03 -5.60
N LYS A 809 -11.82 -9.78 -5.15
CA LYS A 809 -12.66 -10.58 -6.07
C LYS A 809 -13.44 -9.69 -7.04
N GLN A 810 -14.02 -8.60 -6.54
CA GLN A 810 -14.74 -7.62 -7.35
C GLN A 810 -13.79 -6.91 -8.33
N ARG A 811 -12.64 -6.45 -7.80
CA ARG A 811 -11.55 -5.81 -8.54
C ARG A 811 -11.06 -6.67 -9.69
N ASN A 812 -10.85 -7.97 -9.49
CA ASN A 812 -10.41 -8.87 -10.55
C ASN A 812 -11.41 -8.94 -11.71
N VAL A 813 -12.71 -8.94 -11.43
CA VAL A 813 -13.75 -8.93 -12.46
C VAL A 813 -13.73 -7.60 -13.21
N VAL A 814 -13.72 -6.48 -12.48
CA VAL A 814 -13.73 -5.13 -13.06
C VAL A 814 -12.47 -4.89 -13.89
N TYR A 815 -11.28 -5.21 -13.37
CA TYR A 815 -10.02 -5.03 -14.07
C TYR A 815 -9.89 -5.96 -15.27
N SER A 816 -10.50 -7.15 -15.24
CA SER A 816 -10.58 -8.02 -16.42
C SER A 816 -11.43 -7.38 -17.52
N LYS A 817 -12.66 -6.94 -17.21
CA LYS A 817 -13.52 -6.23 -18.17
C LYS A 817 -12.85 -4.95 -18.69
N ARG A 818 -12.17 -4.22 -17.80
CA ARG A 818 -11.41 -3.02 -18.15
C ARG A 818 -10.27 -3.33 -19.12
N ASN A 819 -9.50 -4.39 -18.87
CA ASN A 819 -8.43 -4.84 -19.78
C ASN A 819 -9.00 -5.28 -21.13
N HIS A 820 -10.13 -5.98 -21.15
CA HIS A 820 -10.81 -6.34 -22.41
C HIS A 820 -11.21 -5.09 -23.19
N ALA A 821 -11.72 -4.04 -22.54
CA ALA A 821 -12.03 -2.76 -23.18
C ALA A 821 -10.77 -2.00 -23.63
N LEU A 822 -9.69 -2.01 -22.84
CA LEU A 822 -8.44 -1.31 -23.12
C LEU A 822 -7.70 -1.91 -24.34
N PHE A 823 -7.57 -3.23 -24.38
CA PHE A 823 -6.88 -3.94 -25.47
C PHE A 823 -7.79 -4.33 -26.64
N GLY A 824 -9.12 -4.37 -26.41
CA GLY A 824 -10.12 -4.83 -27.39
C GLY A 824 -10.24 -6.35 -27.50
N GLU A 825 -9.42 -7.13 -26.79
CA GLU A 825 -9.52 -8.58 -26.73
C GLU A 825 -10.73 -8.99 -25.87
N ARG A 826 -11.58 -9.92 -26.34
CA ARG A 826 -12.77 -10.44 -25.64
C ARG A 826 -13.89 -9.42 -25.32
N LEU A 827 -13.75 -8.14 -25.67
CA LEU A 827 -14.79 -7.14 -25.44
C LEU A 827 -16.15 -7.51 -26.07
N ALA A 828 -16.14 -8.06 -27.29
CA ALA A 828 -17.36 -8.49 -27.97
C ALA A 828 -18.16 -9.53 -27.14
N LEU A 829 -17.48 -10.41 -26.40
CA LEU A 829 -18.13 -11.38 -25.51
C LEU A 829 -18.73 -10.68 -24.28
N ASP A 830 -18.01 -9.73 -23.69
CA ASP A 830 -18.51 -8.97 -22.55
C ASP A 830 -19.77 -8.17 -22.93
N LEU A 831 -19.78 -7.57 -24.12
CA LEU A 831 -20.95 -6.87 -24.65
C LEU A 831 -22.10 -7.84 -24.96
N ASP A 832 -21.82 -8.97 -25.61
CA ASP A 832 -22.85 -9.97 -25.91
C ASP A 832 -23.54 -10.49 -24.64
N ASN A 833 -22.75 -10.79 -23.61
CA ASN A 833 -23.25 -11.15 -22.28
C ASN A 833 -24.04 -10.01 -21.62
N ALA A 834 -23.62 -8.75 -21.80
CA ALA A 834 -24.35 -7.59 -21.29
C ALA A 834 -25.72 -7.45 -21.96
N PHE A 835 -25.82 -7.62 -23.29
CA PHE A 835 -27.10 -7.65 -24.01
C PHE A 835 -28.02 -8.76 -23.47
N TYR A 836 -27.51 -9.98 -23.27
CA TYR A 836 -28.33 -11.06 -22.72
C TYR A 836 -28.76 -10.76 -21.28
N SER A 837 -27.84 -10.30 -20.42
CA SER A 837 -28.11 -9.98 -19.01
C SER A 837 -29.15 -8.88 -18.86
N VAL A 838 -29.11 -7.83 -19.68
CA VAL A 838 -30.11 -6.76 -19.69
C VAL A 838 -31.47 -7.30 -20.14
N ALA A 839 -31.52 -8.17 -21.15
CA ALA A 839 -32.77 -8.79 -21.60
C ALA A 839 -33.39 -9.68 -20.52
N GLU A 840 -32.59 -10.54 -19.88
CA GLU A 840 -33.03 -11.39 -18.76
C GLU A 840 -33.53 -10.55 -17.59
N GLY A 841 -32.79 -9.51 -17.21
CA GLY A 841 -33.17 -8.59 -16.13
C GLY A 841 -34.50 -7.88 -16.37
N LEU A 842 -34.71 -7.34 -17.57
CA LEU A 842 -35.98 -6.69 -17.94
C LEU A 842 -37.15 -7.68 -17.92
N VAL A 843 -36.99 -8.86 -18.53
CA VAL A 843 -38.04 -9.88 -18.54
C VAL A 843 -38.37 -10.32 -17.11
N ASN A 844 -37.36 -10.57 -16.27
CA ASN A 844 -37.59 -11.05 -14.91
C ASN A 844 -38.30 -9.98 -14.04
N SER A 845 -37.84 -8.74 -14.08
CA SER A 845 -38.43 -7.65 -13.28
C SER A 845 -39.89 -7.35 -13.64
N PHE A 846 -40.24 -7.32 -14.93
CA PHE A 846 -41.59 -6.97 -15.36
C PHE A 846 -42.56 -8.17 -15.38
N LYS A 847 -42.02 -9.39 -15.42
CA LYS A 847 -42.84 -10.59 -15.25
C LYS A 847 -43.35 -10.73 -13.81
N GLU A 848 -42.54 -10.41 -12.81
CA GLU A 848 -42.97 -10.44 -11.41
C GLU A 848 -44.07 -9.41 -11.10
N SER A 849 -44.03 -8.24 -11.75
CA SER A 849 -45.03 -7.18 -11.57
C SER A 849 -46.26 -7.31 -12.49
N ASN A 850 -46.22 -8.20 -13.49
CA ASN A 850 -47.22 -8.36 -14.55
C ASN A 850 -47.54 -7.05 -15.31
N ASP A 851 -46.51 -6.23 -15.55
CA ASP A 851 -46.62 -4.91 -16.19
C ASP A 851 -46.00 -4.92 -17.60
N HIS A 852 -46.83 -5.26 -18.60
CA HIS A 852 -46.39 -5.34 -20.01
C HIS A 852 -46.14 -3.97 -20.65
N GLU A 853 -46.92 -2.94 -20.28
CA GLU A 853 -46.73 -1.59 -20.81
C GLU A 853 -45.42 -0.98 -20.28
N GLY A 854 -45.14 -1.16 -18.99
CA GLY A 854 -43.85 -0.79 -18.39
C GLY A 854 -42.68 -1.55 -19.03
N PHE A 855 -42.86 -2.85 -19.32
CA PHE A 855 -41.86 -3.65 -20.04
C PHE A 855 -41.56 -3.08 -21.43
N LYS A 856 -42.59 -2.79 -22.23
CA LYS A 856 -42.41 -2.18 -23.57
C LYS A 856 -41.66 -0.86 -23.50
N LEU A 857 -42.04 0.02 -22.56
CA LEU A 857 -41.35 1.29 -22.37
C LEU A 857 -39.89 1.08 -21.98
N ALA A 858 -39.61 0.14 -21.08
CA ALA A 858 -38.25 -0.18 -20.66
C ALA A 858 -37.41 -0.75 -21.81
N VAL A 859 -37.98 -1.59 -22.67
CA VAL A 859 -37.31 -2.11 -23.88
C VAL A 859 -36.99 -0.97 -24.86
N ILE A 860 -37.89 -0.02 -25.05
CA ILE A 860 -37.63 1.17 -25.88
C ILE A 860 -36.47 1.98 -25.30
N LEU A 861 -36.48 2.26 -23.98
CA LEU A 861 -35.45 3.07 -23.32
C LEU A 861 -34.06 2.42 -23.31
N ASN A 862 -33.99 1.09 -23.28
CA ASN A 862 -32.69 0.38 -23.22
C ASN A 862 -32.21 -0.07 -24.60
N TYR A 863 -33.07 -0.56 -25.48
CA TYR A 863 -32.67 -1.13 -26.78
C TYR A 863 -33.06 -0.29 -27.99
N GLY A 864 -33.91 0.74 -27.81
CA GLY A 864 -34.40 1.56 -28.91
C GLY A 864 -35.31 0.79 -29.87
N ILE A 865 -35.97 -0.28 -29.41
CA ILE A 865 -36.89 -1.11 -30.22
C ILE A 865 -38.27 -1.19 -29.58
N ASP A 866 -39.29 -1.36 -30.40
CA ASP A 866 -40.61 -1.85 -29.96
C ASP A 866 -40.63 -3.37 -30.14
N THR A 867 -40.69 -4.10 -29.03
CA THR A 867 -40.59 -5.57 -29.05
C THR A 867 -41.86 -6.24 -29.56
N ALA A 868 -41.68 -7.37 -30.23
CA ALA A 868 -42.79 -8.23 -30.68
C ALA A 868 -43.29 -9.18 -29.58
N ILE A 869 -42.74 -9.12 -28.36
CA ILE A 869 -43.16 -9.95 -27.23
C ILE A 869 -44.56 -9.55 -26.76
N THR A 870 -45.48 -10.52 -26.76
CA THR A 870 -46.87 -10.29 -26.37
C THR A 870 -47.06 -10.35 -24.85
N PRO A 871 -48.14 -9.78 -24.29
CA PRO A 871 -48.45 -9.90 -22.86
C PRO A 871 -48.52 -11.36 -22.40
N GLU A 872 -49.10 -12.24 -23.22
CA GLU A 872 -49.22 -13.67 -22.93
C GLU A 872 -47.86 -14.37 -22.91
N GLU A 873 -46.95 -13.99 -23.81
CA GLU A 873 -45.57 -14.52 -23.85
C GLU A 873 -44.75 -14.05 -22.64
N LEU A 874 -44.95 -12.82 -22.16
CA LEU A 874 -44.30 -12.30 -20.97
C LEU A 874 -44.79 -13.00 -19.69
N GLU A 875 -46.11 -13.19 -19.56
CA GLU A 875 -46.72 -13.79 -18.37
C GLU A 875 -46.48 -15.31 -18.29
N LYS A 876 -46.71 -16.04 -19.40
CA LYS A 876 -46.69 -17.51 -19.43
C LYS A 876 -45.40 -18.11 -19.94
N GLY A 877 -44.61 -17.37 -20.71
CA GLY A 877 -43.33 -17.83 -21.25
C GLY A 877 -42.29 -18.06 -20.15
N SER A 878 -41.40 -19.02 -20.31
CA SER A 878 -40.25 -19.15 -19.40
C SER A 878 -39.32 -17.96 -19.57
N VAL A 879 -38.78 -17.43 -18.46
CA VAL A 879 -37.90 -16.24 -18.46
C VAL A 879 -36.78 -16.37 -19.49
N ASN A 880 -36.08 -17.49 -19.51
CA ASN A 880 -34.94 -17.70 -20.42
C ASN A 880 -35.34 -17.65 -21.91
N VAL A 881 -36.47 -18.25 -22.29
CA VAL A 881 -36.93 -18.26 -23.70
C VAL A 881 -37.38 -16.86 -24.13
N THR A 882 -38.10 -16.16 -23.26
CA THR A 882 -38.55 -14.78 -23.55
C THR A 882 -37.37 -13.81 -23.58
N ALA A 883 -36.38 -14.00 -22.70
CA ALA A 883 -35.13 -13.25 -22.68
C ALA A 883 -34.29 -13.49 -23.94
N GLU A 884 -34.14 -14.74 -24.37
CA GLU A 884 -33.45 -15.10 -25.61
C GLU A 884 -34.09 -14.42 -26.83
N LYS A 885 -35.42 -14.42 -26.91
CA LYS A 885 -36.17 -13.75 -27.98
C LYS A 885 -35.91 -12.24 -27.99
N LEU A 886 -35.96 -11.60 -26.81
CA LEU A 886 -35.67 -10.17 -26.69
C LEU A 886 -34.20 -9.84 -27.06
N TYR A 887 -33.27 -10.67 -26.60
CA TYR A 887 -31.84 -10.56 -26.89
C TYR A 887 -31.57 -10.61 -28.41
N GLU A 888 -32.17 -11.57 -29.12
CA GLU A 888 -32.02 -11.69 -30.58
C GLU A 888 -32.63 -10.48 -31.31
N GLU A 889 -33.80 -10.00 -30.89
CA GLU A 889 -34.42 -8.77 -31.43
C GLU A 889 -33.49 -7.54 -31.25
N ALA A 890 -32.93 -7.38 -30.05
CA ALA A 890 -32.02 -6.30 -29.70
C ALA A 890 -30.70 -6.36 -30.47
N LYS A 891 -30.06 -7.53 -30.52
CA LYS A 891 -28.80 -7.76 -31.23
C LYS A 891 -28.95 -7.52 -32.73
N ALA A 892 -30.04 -7.97 -33.33
CA ALA A 892 -30.34 -7.70 -34.73
C ALA A 892 -30.54 -6.20 -35.03
N ASN A 893 -31.10 -5.43 -34.08
CA ASN A 893 -31.21 -3.98 -34.21
C ASN A 893 -29.84 -3.29 -34.07
N TYR A 894 -29.06 -3.69 -33.09
CA TYR A 894 -27.71 -3.15 -32.86
C TYR A 894 -26.80 -3.38 -34.08
N ASN A 895 -26.76 -4.59 -34.63
CA ASN A 895 -25.95 -4.91 -35.81
C ASN A 895 -26.34 -4.06 -37.03
N ARG A 896 -27.64 -3.83 -37.27
CA ARG A 896 -28.10 -2.94 -38.35
C ARG A 896 -27.59 -1.51 -38.16
N LYS A 897 -27.56 -1.04 -36.92
CA LYS A 897 -27.07 0.30 -36.57
C LYS A 897 -25.55 0.43 -36.76
N VAL A 898 -24.78 -0.57 -36.33
CA VAL A 898 -23.32 -0.63 -36.53
C VAL A 898 -22.96 -0.47 -38.02
N VAL A 899 -23.65 -1.22 -38.89
CA VAL A 899 -23.47 -1.12 -40.35
C VAL A 899 -23.82 0.28 -40.85
N ALA A 900 -24.96 0.84 -40.43
CA ALA A 900 -25.39 2.18 -40.86
C ALA A 900 -24.38 3.28 -40.44
N VAL A 901 -23.82 3.20 -39.23
CA VAL A 901 -22.79 4.15 -38.76
C VAL A 901 -21.52 4.05 -39.59
N ALA A 902 -21.06 2.83 -39.91
CA ALA A 902 -19.89 2.61 -40.75
C ALA A 902 -20.10 3.18 -42.16
N GLU A 903 -21.23 2.88 -42.80
CA GLU A 903 -21.56 3.38 -44.15
C GLU A 903 -21.65 4.91 -44.23
N GLN A 904 -22.21 5.56 -43.20
CA GLN A 904 -22.35 7.01 -43.15
C GLN A 904 -21.01 7.73 -42.94
N THR A 905 -20.11 7.14 -42.15
CA THR A 905 -18.84 7.77 -41.76
C THR A 905 -17.69 7.47 -42.71
N PHE A 906 -17.69 6.32 -43.37
CA PHE A 906 -16.60 5.87 -44.23
C PHE A 906 -16.22 6.86 -45.35
N PRO A 907 -17.17 7.49 -46.08
CA PRO A 907 -16.83 8.51 -47.09
C PRO A 907 -16.09 9.72 -46.50
N ILE A 908 -16.47 10.14 -45.29
CA ILE A 908 -15.88 11.29 -44.62
C ILE A 908 -14.43 10.98 -44.21
N ILE A 909 -14.21 9.80 -43.62
CA ILE A 909 -12.88 9.34 -43.19
C ILE A 909 -11.95 9.14 -44.40
N LYS A 910 -12.47 8.59 -45.50
CA LYS A 910 -11.72 8.45 -46.76
C LYS A 910 -11.31 9.81 -47.34
N ASN A 911 -12.18 10.81 -47.28
CA ASN A 911 -11.84 12.17 -47.72
C ASN A 911 -10.75 12.79 -46.86
N ILE A 912 -10.79 12.61 -45.53
CA ILE A 912 -9.73 13.10 -44.62
C ILE A 912 -8.35 12.56 -45.02
N ARG A 913 -8.23 11.25 -45.31
CA ARG A 913 -6.96 10.64 -45.78
C ARG A 913 -6.50 11.24 -47.12
N THR A 914 -7.44 11.57 -48.00
CA THR A 914 -7.16 12.08 -49.36
C THR A 914 -6.77 13.57 -49.34
N GLU A 915 -7.38 14.37 -48.46
CA GLU A 915 -7.19 15.83 -48.40
C GLU A 915 -6.02 16.25 -47.48
N GLN A 916 -5.80 15.55 -46.36
CA GLN A 916 -4.84 15.95 -45.34
C GLN A 916 -3.52 15.13 -45.37
N GLY A 917 -3.47 13.98 -46.07
CA GLY A 917 -2.24 13.21 -46.31
C GLY A 917 -1.88 12.15 -45.25
N ASN A 918 -0.70 11.52 -45.40
CA ASN A 918 -0.26 10.33 -44.62
C ASN A 918 0.12 10.58 -43.15
N HIS A 919 0.05 11.81 -42.65
CA HIS A 919 0.56 12.16 -41.31
C HIS A 919 -0.45 11.91 -40.18
N ILE A 920 -1.73 11.64 -40.50
CA ILE A 920 -2.78 11.36 -39.52
C ILE A 920 -2.80 9.86 -39.21
N GLU A 921 -2.56 9.52 -37.95
CA GLU A 921 -2.64 8.13 -37.45
C GLU A 921 -4.03 7.81 -36.92
N ASN A 922 -4.64 8.72 -36.14
CA ASN A 922 -5.91 8.51 -35.45
C ASN A 922 -6.93 9.61 -35.78
N VAL A 923 -8.21 9.24 -35.77
CA VAL A 923 -9.34 10.16 -35.99
C VAL A 923 -10.24 10.13 -34.76
N ALA A 924 -10.63 11.32 -34.27
CA ALA A 924 -11.57 11.45 -33.16
C ALA A 924 -12.98 11.73 -33.70
N VAL A 925 -13.93 10.86 -33.35
CA VAL A 925 -15.34 10.99 -33.77
C VAL A 925 -16.23 11.13 -32.53
N PRO A 926 -17.02 12.21 -32.41
CA PRO A 926 -17.94 12.39 -31.29
C PRO A 926 -19.24 11.59 -31.51
N PHE A 927 -19.66 10.85 -30.49
CA PHE A 927 -20.94 10.15 -30.40
C PHE A 927 -21.74 10.69 -29.21
N THR A 928 -23.06 10.75 -29.35
CA THR A 928 -23.97 11.17 -28.28
C THR A 928 -25.28 10.40 -28.30
N ASP A 929 -25.83 10.09 -27.13
CA ASP A 929 -27.19 9.58 -26.93
C ASP A 929 -28.19 10.71 -26.60
N GLY A 930 -27.76 11.98 -26.72
CA GLY A 930 -28.51 13.17 -26.32
C GLY A 930 -28.26 13.64 -24.88
N ARG A 931 -27.60 12.83 -24.05
CA ARG A 931 -27.25 13.16 -22.65
C ARG A 931 -25.74 13.19 -22.42
N LYS A 932 -25.05 12.15 -22.89
CA LYS A 932 -23.60 11.97 -22.79
C LYS A 932 -22.96 12.18 -24.16
N VAL A 933 -21.74 12.70 -24.18
CA VAL A 933 -20.93 12.83 -25.40
C VAL A 933 -19.61 12.12 -25.17
N ILE A 934 -19.26 11.19 -26.04
CA ILE A 934 -18.00 10.44 -26.01
C ILE A 934 -17.25 10.66 -27.31
N GLN A 935 -15.94 10.85 -27.20
CA GLN A 935 -15.05 10.87 -28.35
C GLN A 935 -14.44 9.48 -28.52
N ALA A 936 -14.79 8.80 -29.61
CA ALA A 936 -14.16 7.55 -29.99
C ALA A 936 -12.90 7.87 -30.82
N LEU A 937 -11.75 7.37 -30.38
CA LEU A 937 -10.49 7.47 -31.11
C LEU A 937 -10.29 6.21 -31.95
N ALA A 938 -10.34 6.33 -33.27
CA ALA A 938 -10.19 5.21 -34.19
C ALA A 938 -8.91 5.35 -35.03
N ASN A 939 -8.16 4.26 -35.22
CA ASN A 939 -6.99 4.26 -36.08
C ASN A 939 -7.40 4.36 -37.55
N LEU A 940 -6.84 5.33 -38.27
CA LEU A 940 -7.28 5.67 -39.62
C LEU A 940 -6.99 4.55 -40.62
N ASP A 941 -5.82 3.91 -40.55
CA ASP A 941 -5.45 2.82 -41.46
C ASP A 941 -6.29 1.57 -41.25
N LYS A 942 -6.52 1.18 -39.98
CA LYS A 942 -7.44 0.09 -39.64
C LYS A 942 -8.88 0.39 -40.09
N THR A 943 -9.34 1.64 -39.94
CA THR A 943 -10.67 2.04 -40.36
C THR A 943 -10.84 1.98 -41.87
N LEU A 944 -9.81 2.36 -42.63
CA LEU A 944 -9.82 2.26 -44.09
C LEU A 944 -9.77 0.80 -44.58
N ALA A 945 -8.92 -0.03 -43.96
CA ALA A 945 -8.78 -1.44 -44.31
C ALA A 945 -10.03 -2.27 -43.99
N SER A 946 -10.80 -1.85 -42.98
CA SER A 946 -12.04 -2.50 -42.53
C SER A 946 -13.32 -1.89 -43.10
N GLU A 947 -13.21 -1.00 -44.10
CA GLU A 947 -14.35 -0.30 -44.71
C GLU A 947 -15.26 0.43 -43.69
N GLY A 948 -14.68 0.94 -42.60
CA GLY A 948 -15.40 1.68 -41.55
C GLY A 948 -15.76 0.88 -40.29
N ALA A 949 -15.57 -0.44 -40.28
CA ALA A 949 -15.98 -1.29 -39.15
C ALA A 949 -15.17 -1.07 -37.85
N GLU A 950 -13.94 -0.55 -37.94
CA GLU A 950 -13.13 -0.23 -36.75
C GLU A 950 -13.73 0.90 -35.89
N LEU A 951 -14.49 1.82 -36.49
CA LEU A 951 -15.02 2.98 -35.76
C LEU A 951 -16.06 2.56 -34.68
N PRO A 952 -17.06 1.71 -34.98
CA PRO A 952 -17.91 1.11 -33.95
C PRO A 952 -17.14 0.37 -32.85
N ASN A 953 -16.09 -0.39 -33.19
CA ASN A 953 -15.27 -1.09 -32.20
C ASN A 953 -14.52 -0.10 -31.28
N ALA A 954 -14.03 1.01 -31.82
CA ALA A 954 -13.41 2.08 -31.04
C ALA A 954 -14.43 2.78 -30.11
N LEU A 955 -15.68 2.95 -30.57
CA LEU A 955 -16.77 3.45 -29.75
C LEU A 955 -17.07 2.50 -28.59
N GLU A 956 -17.27 1.21 -28.87
CA GLU A 956 -17.52 0.15 -27.89
C GLU A 956 -16.45 0.13 -26.79
N ARG A 957 -15.16 0.21 -27.17
CA ARG A 957 -14.05 0.29 -26.22
C ARG A 957 -14.14 1.55 -25.34
N SER A 958 -14.34 2.71 -25.96
CA SER A 958 -14.34 4.00 -25.28
C SER A 958 -15.50 4.15 -24.29
N ILE A 959 -16.73 3.78 -24.69
CA ILE A 959 -17.90 3.84 -23.80
C ILE A 959 -17.80 2.84 -22.66
N THR A 960 -17.41 1.59 -22.96
CA THR A 960 -17.31 0.53 -21.94
C THR A 960 -16.29 0.93 -20.89
N LEU A 961 -15.12 1.44 -21.31
CA LEU A 961 -14.09 1.91 -20.39
C LEU A 961 -14.58 3.05 -19.49
N ALA A 962 -15.20 4.08 -20.08
CA ALA A 962 -15.67 5.25 -19.34
C ALA A 962 -16.76 4.91 -18.32
N LEU A 963 -17.75 4.08 -18.70
CA LEU A 963 -18.84 3.69 -17.80
C LEU A 963 -18.38 2.75 -16.68
N ILE A 964 -17.47 1.81 -16.97
CA ILE A 964 -16.87 0.96 -15.94
C ILE A 964 -16.11 1.81 -14.93
N ASP A 965 -15.28 2.76 -15.39
CA ASP A 965 -14.48 3.62 -14.52
C ASP A 965 -15.37 4.47 -13.61
N ASP A 966 -16.42 5.09 -14.16
CA ASP A 966 -17.35 5.91 -13.38
C ASP A 966 -18.12 5.10 -12.33
N ALA A 967 -18.70 3.97 -12.71
CA ALA A 967 -19.45 3.12 -11.79
C ALA A 967 -18.54 2.50 -10.72
N TRP A 968 -17.32 2.09 -11.09
CA TRP A 968 -16.36 1.53 -10.14
C TRP A 968 -15.90 2.55 -9.10
N LYS A 969 -15.68 3.81 -9.48
CA LYS A 969 -15.34 4.88 -8.54
C LYS A 969 -16.46 5.10 -7.51
N GLU A 970 -17.72 5.14 -7.95
CA GLU A 970 -18.86 5.28 -7.02
C GLU A 970 -19.04 4.04 -6.14
N HIS A 971 -18.82 2.85 -6.69
CA HIS A 971 -18.86 1.61 -5.91
C HIS A 971 -17.76 1.56 -4.85
N LEU A 972 -16.53 1.96 -5.16
CA LEU A 972 -15.46 2.04 -4.16
C LEU A 972 -15.83 2.95 -2.98
N ARG A 973 -16.47 4.08 -3.25
CA ARG A 973 -16.99 4.98 -2.22
C ARG A 973 -18.07 4.31 -1.36
N ALA A 974 -19.06 3.68 -2.00
CA ALA A 974 -20.12 2.96 -1.29
C ALA A 974 -19.56 1.82 -0.43
N MET A 975 -18.48 1.17 -0.89
CA MET A 975 -17.81 0.09 -0.16
C MET A 975 -17.04 0.59 1.07
N ASP A 976 -16.42 1.77 0.99
CA ASP A 976 -15.80 2.43 2.14
C ASP A 976 -16.87 2.77 3.20
N ASP A 977 -18.00 3.35 2.80
CA ASP A 977 -19.12 3.68 3.69
C ASP A 977 -19.72 2.42 4.35
N LEU A 978 -19.95 1.38 3.54
CA LEU A 978 -20.48 0.09 3.99
C LEU A 978 -19.57 -0.56 5.04
N ARG A 979 -18.25 -0.47 4.85
CA ARG A 979 -17.29 -1.04 5.80
C ARG A 979 -17.40 -0.40 7.19
N HIS A 980 -17.68 0.91 7.24
CA HIS A 980 -17.90 1.63 8.50
C HIS A 980 -19.26 1.29 9.12
N SER A 981 -20.33 1.25 8.32
CA SER A 981 -21.69 1.00 8.82
C SER A 981 -21.84 -0.39 9.45
N VAL A 982 -21.24 -1.42 8.84
CA VAL A 982 -21.38 -2.82 9.27
C VAL A 982 -20.72 -3.10 10.63
N GLN A 983 -19.83 -2.22 11.12
CA GLN A 983 -19.30 -2.36 12.49
C GLN A 983 -20.41 -2.31 13.56
N THR A 984 -21.51 -1.60 13.27
CA THR A 984 -22.67 -1.53 14.18
C THR A 984 -23.45 -2.85 14.27
N ALA A 985 -23.33 -3.74 13.29
CA ALA A 985 -23.96 -5.08 13.34
C ALA A 985 -23.42 -5.94 14.49
N GLY A 986 -22.24 -5.61 15.04
CA GLY A 986 -21.69 -6.25 16.23
C GLY A 986 -22.60 -6.12 17.46
N TYR A 987 -23.43 -5.07 17.53
CA TYR A 987 -24.42 -4.91 18.61
C TYR A 987 -25.54 -5.96 18.55
N GLU A 988 -25.81 -6.54 17.37
CA GLU A 988 -26.81 -7.60 17.17
C GLU A 988 -26.24 -9.02 17.35
N GLN A 989 -25.00 -9.16 17.81
CA GLN A 989 -24.28 -10.45 17.92
C GLN A 989 -24.09 -11.20 16.58
N LYS A 990 -24.15 -10.49 15.45
CA LYS A 990 -23.79 -11.01 14.14
C LYS A 990 -22.33 -10.68 13.82
N ASP A 991 -21.68 -11.52 13.01
CA ASP A 991 -20.31 -11.25 12.53
C ASP A 991 -20.34 -10.13 11.47
N PRO A 992 -19.72 -8.96 11.72
CA PRO A 992 -19.66 -7.86 10.76
C PRO A 992 -19.09 -8.28 9.41
N LEU A 993 -18.10 -9.18 9.37
CA LEU A 993 -17.49 -9.59 8.10
C LEU A 993 -18.47 -10.37 7.22
N VAL A 994 -19.38 -11.15 7.83
CA VAL A 994 -20.39 -11.92 7.09
C VAL A 994 -21.43 -10.98 6.49
N ILE A 995 -21.90 -10.00 7.26
CA ILE A 995 -22.84 -8.99 6.77
C ILE A 995 -22.22 -8.17 5.66
N TYR A 996 -20.97 -7.72 5.84
CA TYR A 996 -20.22 -7.00 4.82
C TYR A 996 -20.13 -7.81 3.53
N LYS A 997 -19.81 -9.11 3.59
CA LYS A 997 -19.75 -9.97 2.39
C LYS A 997 -21.08 -10.03 1.63
N ILE A 998 -22.20 -10.11 2.34
CA ILE A 998 -23.54 -10.20 1.72
C ILE A 998 -23.91 -8.87 1.08
N GLU A 999 -23.78 -7.77 1.83
CA GLU A 999 -24.15 -6.43 1.35
C GLU A 999 -23.20 -5.96 0.23
N ALA A 1000 -21.90 -6.22 0.35
CA ALA A 1000 -20.91 -5.94 -0.69
C ALA A 1000 -21.19 -6.68 -2.00
N PHE A 1001 -21.60 -7.95 -1.91
CA PHE A 1001 -21.96 -8.74 -3.08
C PHE A 1001 -23.24 -8.21 -3.74
N GLY A 1002 -24.24 -7.84 -2.94
CA GLY A 1002 -25.47 -7.22 -3.42
C GLY A 1002 -25.21 -5.90 -4.13
N ALA A 1003 -24.43 -5.00 -3.52
CA ALA A 1003 -24.03 -3.72 -4.10
C ALA A 1003 -23.24 -3.90 -5.40
N PHE A 1004 -22.28 -4.83 -5.42
CA PHE A 1004 -21.49 -5.11 -6.62
C PHE A 1004 -22.34 -5.66 -7.77
N LYS A 1005 -23.29 -6.56 -7.49
CA LYS A 1005 -24.22 -7.07 -8.50
C LYS A 1005 -25.07 -5.95 -9.09
N GLN A 1006 -25.62 -5.07 -8.23
CA GLN A 1006 -26.40 -3.92 -8.68
C GLN A 1006 -25.58 -2.98 -9.56
N MET A 1007 -24.33 -2.70 -9.16
CA MET A 1007 -23.39 -1.91 -9.96
C MET A 1007 -23.14 -2.56 -11.33
N ASP A 1008 -22.82 -3.86 -11.38
CA ASP A 1008 -22.56 -4.57 -12.65
C ASP A 1008 -23.78 -4.58 -13.58
N ASP A 1009 -24.96 -4.87 -13.02
CA ASP A 1009 -26.23 -4.85 -13.77
C ASP A 1009 -26.53 -3.45 -14.31
N GLN A 1010 -26.26 -2.38 -13.54
CA GLN A 1010 -26.45 -1.00 -13.98
C GLN A 1010 -25.46 -0.60 -15.08
N VAL A 1011 -24.18 -0.99 -14.95
CA VAL A 1011 -23.16 -0.75 -15.98
C VAL A 1011 -23.54 -1.42 -17.28
N ASN A 1012 -23.98 -2.69 -17.24
CA ASN A 1012 -24.42 -3.40 -18.44
C ASN A 1012 -25.61 -2.67 -19.12
N LYS A 1013 -26.59 -2.19 -18.33
CA LYS A 1013 -27.71 -1.40 -18.84
C LYS A 1013 -27.26 -0.10 -19.48
N ASP A 1014 -26.37 0.66 -18.83
CA ASP A 1014 -25.89 1.95 -19.32
C ASP A 1014 -25.08 1.79 -20.62
N ILE A 1015 -24.23 0.76 -20.71
CA ILE A 1015 -23.46 0.44 -21.92
C ILE A 1015 -24.41 0.11 -23.08
N VAL A 1016 -25.32 -0.83 -22.87
CA VAL A 1016 -26.28 -1.27 -23.89
C VAL A 1016 -27.17 -0.11 -24.34
N SER A 1017 -27.71 0.66 -23.38
CA SER A 1017 -28.55 1.82 -23.67
C SER A 1017 -27.80 2.86 -24.51
N PHE A 1018 -26.58 3.21 -24.14
CA PHE A 1018 -25.77 4.15 -24.91
C PHE A 1018 -25.49 3.63 -26.32
N LEU A 1019 -25.05 2.38 -26.47
CA LEU A 1019 -24.77 1.78 -27.78
C LEU A 1019 -26.01 1.76 -28.68
N CYS A 1020 -27.17 1.40 -28.13
CA CYS A 1020 -28.44 1.37 -28.85
C CYS A 1020 -28.98 2.76 -29.23
N HIS A 1021 -28.67 3.83 -28.48
CA HIS A 1021 -29.18 5.19 -28.72
C HIS A 1021 -28.17 6.19 -29.31
N CYS A 1022 -26.88 5.86 -29.31
CA CYS A 1022 -25.84 6.77 -29.80
C CYS A 1022 -26.03 7.18 -31.27
N ALA A 1023 -25.74 8.44 -31.58
CA ALA A 1023 -25.69 8.99 -32.92
C ALA A 1023 -24.54 9.98 -33.03
N ILE A 1024 -24.15 10.29 -34.26
CA ILE A 1024 -23.17 11.35 -34.52
C ILE A 1024 -23.94 12.69 -34.55
N PRO A 1025 -23.52 13.72 -33.79
CA PRO A 1025 -24.22 15.00 -33.75
C PRO A 1025 -24.32 15.63 -35.15
N MET A 1026 -25.54 15.77 -35.70
CA MET A 1026 -25.79 16.45 -36.98
C MET A 1026 -25.93 17.97 -36.76
N GLU A 1027 -24.94 18.75 -37.20
CA GLU A 1027 -25.06 20.17 -37.55
C GLU A 1027 -24.51 20.38 -38.96
N GLU A 1028 -25.11 21.28 -39.75
CA GLU A 1028 -25.08 21.42 -41.23
C GLU A 1028 -23.71 21.60 -41.95
N THR A 1029 -22.56 21.28 -41.34
CA THR A 1029 -21.26 21.26 -42.03
C THR A 1029 -20.42 20.04 -41.66
N ASN A 1030 -20.62 18.95 -42.41
CA ASN A 1030 -20.07 17.59 -42.25
C ASN A 1030 -18.52 17.44 -42.23
N ALA A 1031 -17.74 18.53 -42.31
CA ALA A 1031 -16.28 18.47 -42.31
C ALA A 1031 -15.61 19.07 -41.05
N ALA A 1032 -16.34 19.82 -40.20
CA ALA A 1032 -15.72 20.64 -39.16
C ALA A 1032 -15.51 19.94 -37.79
N LYS A 1033 -16.14 18.78 -37.55
CA LYS A 1033 -16.13 18.10 -36.23
C LYS A 1033 -15.27 16.84 -36.16
N ILE A 1034 -15.09 16.10 -37.25
CA ILE A 1034 -14.14 14.97 -37.31
C ILE A 1034 -12.75 15.57 -37.57
N LYS A 1035 -11.85 15.43 -36.59
CA LYS A 1035 -10.52 16.04 -36.61
C LYS A 1035 -9.45 14.96 -36.42
N GLU A 1036 -8.21 15.33 -36.73
CA GLU A 1036 -7.04 14.59 -36.27
C GLU A 1036 -7.17 14.36 -34.75
N GLY A 1037 -7.26 13.10 -34.35
CA GLY A 1037 -7.38 12.70 -32.96
C GLY A 1037 -5.99 12.52 -32.38
N ARG A 1038 -5.68 13.25 -31.30
CA ARG A 1038 -4.49 12.97 -30.49
C ARG A 1038 -4.91 12.17 -29.29
N GLU A 1039 -4.14 11.15 -28.96
CA GLU A 1039 -4.27 10.45 -27.69
C GLU A 1039 -4.05 11.46 -26.56
N GLN A 1040 -5.11 11.71 -25.78
CA GLN A 1040 -4.99 12.45 -24.55
C GLN A 1040 -4.47 11.50 -23.48
N LYS A 1041 -3.26 11.73 -22.99
CA LYS A 1041 -2.72 11.01 -21.84
C LYS A 1041 -3.60 11.24 -20.63
N THR A 1042 -3.76 10.22 -19.79
CA THR A 1042 -4.46 10.30 -18.52
C THR A 1042 -3.80 11.37 -17.64
N ASP A 1043 -4.57 12.38 -17.22
CA ASP A 1043 -4.08 13.43 -16.34
C ASP A 1043 -4.02 12.93 -14.89
N MET A 1044 -2.83 12.50 -14.50
CA MET A 1044 -2.56 11.99 -13.16
C MET A 1044 -2.15 13.11 -12.17
N SER A 1045 -2.04 14.36 -12.61
CA SER A 1045 -1.49 15.47 -11.80
C SER A 1045 -2.35 15.84 -10.59
N LYS A 1046 -3.66 15.56 -10.67
CA LYS A 1046 -4.64 15.85 -9.60
C LYS A 1046 -4.86 14.66 -8.65
N MET A 1047 -4.23 13.52 -8.91
CA MET A 1047 -4.36 12.34 -8.06
C MET A 1047 -3.36 12.41 -6.92
N ARG A 1048 -3.81 12.09 -5.71
CA ARG A 1048 -2.97 12.03 -4.51
C ARG A 1048 -2.83 10.58 -4.05
N GLN A 1049 -1.60 10.18 -3.77
CA GLN A 1049 -1.30 8.90 -3.13
C GLN A 1049 -1.53 9.05 -1.62
N ARG A 1050 -2.21 8.08 -1.02
CA ARG A 1050 -2.49 8.05 0.42
C ARG A 1050 -2.15 6.68 1.00
N LYS A 1051 -1.71 6.70 2.25
CA LYS A 1051 -1.71 5.56 3.17
C LYS A 1051 -2.65 5.92 4.31
N GLU A 1052 -3.81 5.29 4.36
CA GLU A 1052 -4.75 5.48 5.47
C GLU A 1052 -4.51 4.40 6.53
N GLU A 1053 -4.35 4.84 7.78
CA GLU A 1053 -4.33 3.95 8.94
C GLU A 1053 -5.76 3.65 9.37
N PHE A 1054 -6.05 2.37 9.58
CA PHE A 1054 -7.31 1.94 10.18
C PHE A 1054 -7.32 2.32 11.66
N ALA A 1055 -8.09 3.35 12.02
CA ALA A 1055 -8.44 3.59 13.42
C ALA A 1055 -9.28 2.40 13.92
N GLY A 1056 -8.66 1.54 14.73
CA GLY A 1056 -9.27 0.33 15.27
C GLY A 1056 -10.33 0.64 16.31
N ALA A 1057 -11.60 0.64 15.91
CA ALA A 1057 -12.74 0.48 16.82
C ALA A 1057 -13.23 -0.98 16.76
N ALA A 1058 -12.43 -1.92 17.27
CA ALA A 1058 -12.83 -3.33 17.35
C ALA A 1058 -12.21 -4.06 18.56
N SER A 1059 -12.66 -3.77 19.78
CA SER A 1059 -12.99 -4.81 20.76
C SER A 1059 -13.76 -4.24 21.95
N GLY A 1060 -15.02 -4.65 22.09
CA GLY A 1060 -15.71 -4.59 23.38
C GLY A 1060 -15.08 -5.60 24.33
N THR A 1061 -13.98 -5.23 24.98
CA THR A 1061 -13.52 -5.65 26.33
C THR A 1061 -12.06 -5.20 26.55
N GLY A 1062 -11.90 -3.99 27.12
CA GLY A 1062 -10.71 -3.62 27.90
C GLY A 1062 -9.45 -3.16 27.13
N GLY A 1063 -9.30 -1.84 27.00
CA GLY A 1063 -8.03 -1.15 26.77
C GLY A 1063 -7.84 -0.64 25.32
N PRO A 1064 -7.64 0.67 25.09
CA PRO A 1064 -7.34 1.19 23.76
C PRO A 1064 -5.87 0.93 23.38
N GLU A 1065 -5.67 0.23 22.27
CA GLU A 1065 -4.39 -0.07 21.62
C GLU A 1065 -4.19 0.89 20.44
N TYR A 1066 -3.01 1.50 20.34
CA TYR A 1066 -2.60 2.32 19.19
C TYR A 1066 -1.21 1.87 18.73
N ILE A 1067 -1.11 1.56 17.44
CA ILE A 1067 0.04 0.95 16.77
C ILE A 1067 0.50 1.88 15.64
N SER A 1068 1.81 2.04 15.50
CA SER A 1068 2.55 2.97 14.64
C SER A 1068 2.89 2.46 13.23
N ASN A 1069 2.94 3.36 12.23
CA ASN A 1069 3.92 3.28 11.13
C ASN A 1069 4.31 4.65 10.50
N GLU A 1070 5.58 5.01 10.70
CA GLU A 1070 6.31 6.16 10.14
C GLU A 1070 6.75 5.88 8.69
N ASN A 1071 6.27 6.66 7.72
CA ASN A 1071 6.95 6.93 6.44
C ASN A 1071 6.17 8.08 5.77
N ASP A 1072 6.57 9.32 6.07
CA ASP A 1072 6.57 10.50 5.18
C ASP A 1072 6.81 11.78 6.02
N TYR A 1073 7.93 12.48 5.75
CA TYR A 1073 8.11 13.90 6.06
C TYR A 1073 9.09 14.53 5.06
N ASN A 1074 8.71 15.68 4.49
CA ASN A 1074 9.52 16.54 3.63
C ASN A 1074 9.71 17.95 4.28
N ASP A 1075 10.94 18.46 4.30
CA ASP A 1075 11.51 19.62 5.05
C ASP A 1075 10.83 21.00 4.83
N PRO A 1076 10.51 21.81 5.89
CA PRO A 1076 10.16 23.21 5.78
C PRO A 1076 11.36 24.09 6.15
N SER A 1077 12.29 24.27 5.23
CA SER A 1077 13.38 25.24 5.31
C SER A 1077 13.30 26.19 4.11
N PRO A 1078 13.61 27.49 4.28
CA PRO A 1078 13.53 28.47 3.18
C PRO A 1078 14.39 28.00 2.01
N ALA A 1079 13.82 27.98 0.81
CA ALA A 1079 14.40 27.54 -0.45
C ALA A 1079 15.95 27.57 -0.43
N ILE A 1080 16.54 26.41 -0.12
CA ILE A 1080 17.98 26.21 -0.27
C ILE A 1080 18.23 26.44 -1.75
N LYS A 1081 19.04 27.45 -2.08
CA LYS A 1081 19.56 27.64 -3.43
C LYS A 1081 20.04 26.28 -3.91
N GLN A 1082 19.35 25.70 -4.88
CA GLN A 1082 19.82 24.51 -5.58
C GLN A 1082 21.29 24.77 -5.92
N GLU A 1083 22.21 24.05 -5.29
CA GLU A 1083 23.54 23.97 -5.87
C GLU A 1083 23.31 23.44 -7.29
N PRO A 1084 23.84 24.12 -8.32
CA PRO A 1084 23.57 23.73 -9.68
C PRO A 1084 23.92 22.26 -9.81
N ILE A 1085 22.97 21.47 -10.34
CA ILE A 1085 23.20 20.10 -10.79
C ILE A 1085 24.58 20.13 -11.45
N ARG A 1086 25.58 19.52 -10.83
CA ARG A 1086 26.86 19.28 -11.49
C ARG A 1086 26.53 18.23 -12.53
N VAL A 1087 26.03 18.72 -13.66
CA VAL A 1087 25.87 17.97 -14.88
C VAL A 1087 27.20 17.26 -15.05
N GLN A 1088 27.18 15.92 -15.04
CA GLN A 1088 28.33 15.13 -15.45
C GLN A 1088 28.89 15.74 -16.74
N PRO A 1089 30.22 15.78 -16.95
CA PRO A 1089 30.82 16.47 -18.08
C PRO A 1089 30.05 16.11 -19.37
N LYS A 1090 29.26 17.06 -19.88
CA LYS A 1090 28.46 16.86 -21.09
C LYS A 1090 29.47 16.67 -22.22
N ILE A 1091 29.49 15.48 -22.81
CA ILE A 1091 30.23 15.20 -24.03
C ILE A 1091 29.81 16.26 -25.05
N GLY A 1092 30.76 17.05 -25.55
CA GLY A 1092 30.45 18.10 -26.50
C GLY A 1092 29.82 17.50 -27.74
N ARG A 1093 28.81 18.15 -28.32
CA ARG A 1093 28.14 17.70 -29.56
C ARG A 1093 29.11 17.32 -30.68
N ASN A 1094 30.29 17.94 -30.72
CA ASN A 1094 31.33 17.69 -31.72
C ASN A 1094 32.45 16.75 -31.26
N ASP A 1095 32.46 16.31 -30.00
CA ASP A 1095 33.44 15.37 -29.45
C ASP A 1095 33.13 13.95 -29.96
N LEU A 1096 34.14 13.08 -29.95
CA LEU A 1096 33.96 11.67 -30.32
C LEU A 1096 33.04 10.98 -29.32
N CYS A 1097 32.13 10.15 -29.82
CA CYS A 1097 31.23 9.36 -28.99
C CYS A 1097 32.02 8.38 -28.11
N PRO A 1098 31.79 8.35 -26.77
CA PRO A 1098 32.43 7.38 -25.86
C PRO A 1098 32.10 5.92 -26.17
N CYS A 1099 31.06 5.69 -26.95
CA CYS A 1099 30.65 4.38 -27.45
C CYS A 1099 31.65 3.70 -28.41
N GLY A 1100 32.78 4.34 -28.72
CA GLY A 1100 33.83 3.82 -29.59
C GLY A 1100 33.44 3.78 -31.08
N SER A 1101 32.35 4.43 -31.49
CA SER A 1101 31.85 4.38 -32.87
C SER A 1101 32.68 5.18 -33.88
N GLY A 1102 33.68 5.94 -33.42
CA GLY A 1102 34.45 6.87 -34.26
C GLY A 1102 33.66 8.07 -34.79
N LYS A 1103 32.35 8.17 -34.51
CA LYS A 1103 31.48 9.28 -34.92
C LYS A 1103 31.45 10.37 -33.84
N LYS A 1104 31.19 11.62 -34.27
CA LYS A 1104 30.86 12.72 -33.34
C LYS A 1104 29.59 12.39 -32.56
N PHE A 1105 29.51 12.80 -31.28
CA PHE A 1105 28.36 12.52 -30.39
C PHE A 1105 27.02 12.86 -31.06
N LYS A 1106 26.90 14.04 -31.70
CA LYS A 1106 25.69 14.47 -32.44
C LYS A 1106 25.26 13.57 -33.61
N ASN A 1107 26.17 12.78 -34.16
CA ASN A 1107 25.93 11.85 -35.28
C ASN A 1107 25.80 10.40 -34.80
N CYS A 1108 25.71 10.19 -33.49
CA CYS A 1108 25.60 8.90 -32.82
C CYS A 1108 24.55 9.01 -31.69
N HIS A 1109 24.94 8.80 -30.43
CA HIS A 1109 24.02 8.82 -29.28
C HIS A 1109 23.42 10.21 -28.97
N GLY A 1110 23.94 11.29 -29.56
CA GLY A 1110 23.39 12.64 -29.47
C GLY A 1110 22.52 13.04 -30.66
N LYS A 1111 22.09 12.08 -31.50
CA LYS A 1111 21.20 12.34 -32.64
C LYS A 1111 19.77 12.67 -32.19
N ASP A 1112 19.37 12.10 -31.06
CA ASP A 1112 18.03 12.24 -30.45
C ASP A 1112 18.08 13.03 -29.12
N ALA A 1113 19.23 13.67 -28.80
CA ALA A 1113 19.50 14.37 -27.54
C ALA A 1113 19.56 15.91 -27.66
#